data_AF-A0A8T2XVU7-F1
#
_entry.id   AF-A0A8T2XVU7-F1
#
_cell.length_a   1.000
_cell.length_b   1.000
_cell.length_c   1.000
_cell.angle_alpha   90.00
_cell.angle_beta   90.00
_cell.angle_gamma   90.00
#
_symmetry.space_group_name_H-M   'P 1'
#
loop_
_entity.id
_entity.type
_entity.pdbx_description
1 polymer ?
#
loop_
_entity_poly.entity_id
_entity_poly.type
_entity_poly.pdbx_seq_one_letter_code
_entity_poly.pdbx_strand_id
1 'polypeptide(L)'
;MEFASSSSSRVFNRTHQFSLLSTPPPSQKPSSLFNPSLNAFFIRFSTTSFSPRDLSCKSTLRDTTTTRIATPKMAENGVRDFELSNLTALSPLDGRYWNKVKDLSPYMSEYGLIYYRVLVEIKWLLKLSQIPEITEVPNFSEEAEAYLEGLIDGFSMDDALEVKNIEKVTNHDVKAVEYFLKKKCQSHPEIAKVLEFFHFACTSEDINNLAHALMLKEAMNGVVFPVMDKLIEAICKLAEDNASTPMLSRTHGQPASPTTLGKEMAVFAARLSEQRHEISQVKIKGKFAGAVGNYNAHFSAYPSVNWPLIAKEFVESLGLCFNPYVTQIEPHDYMARLFHAIIVFNTILIDFDRDIWGYISLAYFKQTTKAGEIGSSTMPHKVNPIDFENSEGNLGKANGNLSHLGEKLPVSRWQRDLTDSTVLRNMGEGLGHSLLAYKSALQGIAKLQVNETRLSEDLNQSWEVLAEPIQTVMRRYSVPEPYEKLKELTRGRAVTKDSIKEFIEGLELPKEAKDYLLELTPHTYVGAAIELSKTLDIAISLILKRTIFGVEPNLATHTTSEDESEFGKSNMLWFGISDYRSEFAKFGHPAKMETGIACCARGAYLPGVSQHSKAPVSPQSISPSCSSRSLKSSSLFGETLRFVPRSSLKVSKAKNSSLVTRCEIGDSLEEFLTKATSDKGLIRVLMCMGEALRTIAFKVRTASCGGTACVNSFGDEQLAVDMLANNLLFEALTYSHFCKYACSEEVPELQDMGGPTEGGFSVAFDPLDGSSIVDTNFSVGTIFGVWPGDKLTGVTGRDQVAAAMGVYGPRTTYVLALKDYPGTHEFLLLDEGVA
;
A
#
# COMPACT_ATOMS: atom_id res chain seq x y z
N MET A 1 4.96 8.63 72.21
CA MET A 1 3.80 7.84 72.69
C MET A 1 3.09 7.26 71.49
N GLU A 2 2.27 6.22 71.71
CA GLU A 2 1.89 5.21 70.72
C GLU A 2 0.40 4.83 70.89
N PHE A 3 -0.19 4.14 69.90
CA PHE A 3 -1.59 3.64 69.85
C PHE A 3 -2.69 4.72 69.79
N ALA A 4 -3.75 4.58 68.99
CA ALA A 4 -4.66 3.41 68.92
C ALA A 4 -5.35 3.26 67.52
N SER A 5 -5.62 2.02 67.06
CA SER A 5 -6.97 1.38 66.92
C SER A 5 -7.91 1.88 65.81
N SER A 6 -8.72 1.06 65.10
CA SER A 6 -8.81 -0.42 64.96
C SER A 6 -9.93 -0.89 63.99
N SER A 7 -9.69 -2.01 63.28
CA SER A 7 -10.64 -3.11 62.96
C SER A 7 -11.80 -2.99 61.93
N SER A 8 -12.06 -4.16 61.29
CA SER A 8 -13.30 -4.63 60.62
C SER A 8 -13.68 -4.06 59.23
N SER A 9 -14.20 -4.83 58.25
CA SER A 9 -14.52 -6.28 58.07
C SER A 9 -14.45 -6.60 56.52
N ARG A 10 -14.96 -7.67 55.85
CA ARG A 10 -15.78 -8.88 56.14
C ARG A 10 -15.66 -9.94 54.99
N VAL A 11 -15.73 -11.25 55.32
CA VAL A 11 -16.46 -12.39 54.68
C VAL A 11 -16.53 -12.47 53.12
N PHE A 12 -16.14 -13.53 52.37
CA PHE A 12 -15.80 -14.98 52.55
C PHE A 12 -16.96 -16.01 52.46
N ASN A 13 -16.85 -17.02 51.58
CA ASN A 13 -17.37 -18.40 51.74
C ASN A 13 -16.62 -19.33 50.75
N ARG A 14 -15.81 -20.32 51.19
CA ARG A 14 -16.12 -21.67 51.76
C ARG A 14 -16.17 -22.73 50.64
N THR A 15 -15.60 -23.94 50.73
CA THR A 15 -14.93 -24.78 51.79
C THR A 15 -14.13 -25.90 51.03
N HIS A 16 -13.19 -26.74 51.52
CA HIS A 16 -12.47 -27.08 52.79
C HIS A 16 -11.28 -28.04 52.41
N GLN A 17 -10.29 -28.50 53.20
CA GLN A 17 -9.85 -28.33 54.61
C GLN A 17 -8.36 -28.75 54.80
N PHE A 18 -7.87 -28.71 56.06
CA PHE A 18 -6.84 -29.50 56.78
C PHE A 18 -5.81 -30.47 56.10
N SER A 19 -4.60 -30.71 56.64
CA SER A 19 -3.80 -30.01 57.69
C SER A 19 -2.37 -30.63 57.92
N LEU A 20 -1.47 -29.88 58.60
CA LEU A 20 -0.28 -30.32 59.39
C LEU A 20 0.90 -31.00 58.63
N LEU A 21 2.18 -31.04 59.10
CA LEU A 21 2.83 -30.55 60.33
C LEU A 21 4.37 -30.33 60.16
N SER A 22 4.95 -29.50 61.04
CA SER A 22 6.33 -29.48 61.59
C SER A 22 7.58 -29.12 60.74
N THR A 23 8.34 -28.19 61.32
CA THR A 23 9.75 -27.76 61.05
C THR A 23 10.62 -28.11 62.30
N PRO A 24 11.88 -27.63 62.57
CA PRO A 24 12.82 -26.77 61.82
C PRO A 24 14.29 -27.36 61.72
N PRO A 25 15.44 -26.78 62.20
CA PRO A 25 16.69 -26.68 61.40
C PRO A 25 17.97 -27.07 62.24
N PRO A 26 19.17 -26.42 62.19
CA PRO A 26 19.89 -25.62 61.16
C PRO A 26 21.40 -25.98 60.96
N SER A 27 22.08 -25.23 60.07
CA SER A 27 23.41 -24.59 60.25
C SER A 27 24.73 -25.18 59.67
N GLN A 28 25.51 -24.22 59.13
CA GLN A 28 26.98 -24.08 59.00
C GLN A 28 27.86 -24.94 58.06
N LYS A 29 28.67 -24.20 57.28
CA LYS A 29 29.91 -24.54 56.54
C LYS A 29 31.12 -24.55 57.53
N PRO A 30 32.40 -24.95 57.20
CA PRO A 30 33.01 -24.89 55.86
C PRO A 30 34.12 -25.90 55.45
N SER A 31 34.60 -25.70 54.21
CA SER A 31 36.01 -25.78 53.73
C SER A 31 36.70 -27.12 53.42
N SER A 32 37.39 -27.11 52.26
CA SER A 32 38.59 -27.90 51.91
C SER A 32 38.40 -29.42 51.67
N LEU A 33 39.21 -30.14 50.87
CA LEU A 33 40.19 -29.78 49.82
C LEU A 33 40.47 -31.03 48.94
N PHE A 34 41.24 -30.84 47.86
CA PHE A 34 41.98 -31.86 47.07
C PHE A 34 41.26 -32.94 46.23
N ASN A 35 41.52 -32.82 44.92
CA ASN A 35 41.58 -33.84 43.85
C ASN A 35 42.79 -34.82 44.09
N PRO A 36 43.12 -35.85 43.27
CA PRO A 36 42.51 -36.31 42.00
C PRO A 36 42.46 -37.86 41.77
N SER A 37 42.13 -38.26 40.53
CA SER A 37 42.66 -39.44 39.78
C SER A 37 42.12 -40.86 40.10
N LEU A 38 42.19 -41.88 39.22
CA LEU A 38 42.31 -41.99 37.74
C LEU A 38 41.93 -43.44 37.31
N ASN A 39 41.58 -43.64 36.03
CA ASN A 39 41.57 -44.90 35.25
C ASN A 39 40.90 -46.18 35.85
N ALA A 40 39.84 -46.76 35.29
CA ALA A 40 39.63 -47.30 33.93
C ALA A 40 40.20 -48.72 33.68
N PHE A 41 39.30 -49.69 33.49
CA PHE A 41 39.46 -51.00 32.82
C PHE A 41 38.04 -51.45 32.37
N PHE A 42 37.76 -52.27 31.35
CA PHE A 42 38.35 -52.65 30.05
C PHE A 42 37.51 -53.88 29.59
N ILE A 43 36.93 -53.88 28.37
CA ILE A 43 36.64 -55.09 27.54
C ILE A 43 35.68 -56.17 28.13
N ARG A 44 34.63 -56.65 27.42
CA ARG A 44 34.74 -57.52 26.22
C ARG A 44 33.44 -57.65 25.41
N PHE A 45 33.59 -57.96 24.12
CA PHE A 45 32.50 -58.36 23.20
C PHE A 45 32.14 -59.86 23.34
N SER A 46 30.91 -60.20 22.96
CA SER A 46 30.62 -61.41 22.17
C SER A 46 29.45 -61.14 21.20
N THR A 47 29.32 -61.96 20.16
CA THR A 47 28.42 -61.75 19.02
C THR A 47 27.61 -63.00 18.70
N THR A 48 26.40 -62.85 18.17
CA THR A 48 25.82 -63.78 17.18
C THR A 48 24.62 -63.15 16.48
N SER A 49 24.24 -63.71 15.33
CA SER A 49 23.20 -63.22 14.42
C SER A 49 22.38 -64.39 13.88
N PHE A 50 21.12 -64.18 13.48
CA PHE A 50 20.51 -64.68 12.24
C PHE A 50 19.08 -64.10 12.05
N SER A 51 18.33 -64.55 11.04
CA SER A 51 17.24 -63.81 10.36
C SER A 51 16.09 -64.77 9.91
N PRO A 52 15.09 -64.37 9.10
CA PRO A 52 13.89 -63.56 9.40
C PRO A 52 12.56 -64.37 9.21
N ARG A 53 11.43 -63.66 9.04
CA ARG A 53 10.02 -64.09 8.79
C ARG A 53 9.13 -64.18 10.04
N ASP A 54 7.80 -63.95 10.00
CA ASP A 54 6.85 -63.65 8.89
C ASP A 54 5.84 -62.55 9.29
N LEU A 55 4.99 -62.09 8.35
CA LEU A 55 3.95 -61.08 8.60
C LEU A 55 2.68 -61.64 9.27
N SER A 56 2.09 -60.88 10.19
CA SER A 56 0.63 -60.81 10.36
C SER A 56 0.22 -59.41 10.84
N CYS A 57 -1.08 -59.08 10.80
CA CYS A 57 -1.56 -57.69 10.85
C CYS A 57 -2.75 -57.50 11.81
N LYS A 58 -2.80 -56.32 12.46
CA LYS A 58 -3.83 -55.83 13.40
C LYS A 58 -3.89 -56.61 14.74
N SER A 59 -4.21 -55.99 15.88
CA SER A 59 -4.22 -54.56 16.24
C SER A 59 -4.35 -54.45 17.76
N THR A 60 -3.59 -53.57 18.41
CA THR A 60 -3.86 -53.20 19.81
C THR A 60 -3.33 -51.79 20.07
N LEU A 61 -4.20 -50.91 20.55
CA LEU A 61 -3.78 -49.62 21.11
C LEU A 61 -2.85 -49.88 22.30
N ARG A 62 -1.72 -49.17 22.34
CA ARG A 62 -0.87 -49.06 23.52
C ARG A 62 -0.66 -47.57 23.78
N ASP A 63 -0.73 -47.20 25.04
CA ASP A 63 -0.67 -45.81 25.48
C ASP A 63 0.56 -45.10 24.92
N THR A 64 0.34 -43.92 24.34
CA THR A 64 1.41 -43.12 23.76
C THR A 64 2.17 -42.40 24.88
N THR A 65 3.03 -43.16 25.56
CA THR A 65 4.02 -42.62 26.51
C THR A 65 4.68 -41.41 25.87
N THR A 66 4.44 -40.23 26.44
CA THR A 66 4.84 -38.97 25.81
C THR A 66 6.34 -38.78 25.92
N THR A 67 7.08 -39.42 25.02
CA THR A 67 8.51 -39.21 24.82
C THR A 67 8.72 -37.77 24.35
N ARG A 68 8.83 -36.84 25.30
CA ARG A 68 9.23 -35.46 25.04
C ARG A 68 10.52 -35.50 24.24
N ILE A 69 10.43 -35.13 22.95
CA ILE A 69 11.61 -34.89 22.13
C ILE A 69 12.39 -33.78 22.84
N ALA A 70 13.55 -34.13 23.39
CA ALA A 70 14.41 -33.17 24.04
C ALA A 70 15.00 -32.26 22.96
N THR A 71 14.36 -31.12 22.73
CA THR A 71 14.90 -30.04 21.91
C THR A 71 16.32 -29.76 22.37
N PRO A 72 17.35 -29.86 21.50
CA PRO A 72 18.74 -29.68 21.90
C PRO A 72 18.89 -28.29 22.51
N LYS A 73 19.28 -28.24 23.78
CA LYS A 73 19.22 -27.03 24.59
C LYS A 73 20.29 -26.02 24.16
N MET A 74 19.98 -25.19 23.17
CA MET A 74 20.86 -24.09 22.74
C MET A 74 21.18 -23.10 23.87
N ALA A 75 20.36 -23.07 24.92
CA ALA A 75 20.45 -22.17 26.07
C ALA A 75 20.90 -22.85 27.41
N GLU A 76 21.43 -24.07 27.40
CA GLU A 76 22.08 -24.67 28.60
C GLU A 76 23.55 -25.04 28.32
N ASN A 77 24.41 -24.04 28.29
CA ASN A 77 25.66 -23.98 29.08
C ASN A 77 26.43 -22.69 28.72
N GLY A 78 26.28 -21.68 29.57
CA GLY A 78 26.78 -20.32 29.33
C GLY A 78 25.94 -19.53 28.32
N VAL A 79 25.87 -18.22 28.52
CA VAL A 79 25.49 -17.32 27.44
C VAL A 79 26.66 -17.33 26.46
N ARG A 80 26.46 -17.88 25.26
CA ARG A 80 27.38 -17.61 24.15
C ARG A 80 27.14 -16.17 23.75
N ASP A 81 28.14 -15.33 24.00
CA ASP A 81 28.11 -13.94 23.56
C ASP A 81 28.20 -13.94 22.03
N PHE A 82 27.10 -13.57 21.37
CA PHE A 82 26.98 -13.62 19.92
C PHE A 82 27.37 -12.26 19.34
N GLU A 83 28.66 -12.10 19.03
CA GLU A 83 29.15 -10.93 18.30
C GLU A 83 28.37 -10.71 16.99
N LEU A 84 28.19 -9.45 16.60
CA LEU A 84 27.46 -9.09 15.39
C LEU A 84 28.24 -9.50 14.14
N SER A 85 27.62 -10.32 13.30
CA SER A 85 28.16 -10.84 12.04
C SER A 85 27.02 -11.09 11.06
N ASN A 86 27.33 -11.32 9.78
CA ASN A 86 26.31 -11.65 8.78
C ASN A 86 25.55 -12.98 9.05
N LEU A 87 25.99 -13.79 10.03
CA LEU A 87 25.31 -15.01 10.47
C LEU A 87 24.49 -14.84 11.76
N THR A 88 24.71 -13.74 12.49
CA THR A 88 24.03 -13.41 13.77
C THR A 88 23.15 -12.16 13.68
N ALA A 89 23.21 -11.42 12.57
CA ALA A 89 22.34 -10.28 12.30
C ALA A 89 20.85 -10.68 12.27
N LEU A 90 20.01 -9.91 12.97
CA LEU A 90 18.55 -10.11 13.02
C LEU A 90 17.87 -9.71 11.71
N SER A 91 18.36 -8.63 11.08
CA SER A 91 17.94 -8.20 9.75
C SER A 91 18.58 -9.08 8.68
N PRO A 92 17.82 -9.62 7.71
CA PRO A 92 18.38 -10.41 6.63
C PRO A 92 19.14 -9.53 5.62
N LEU A 93 18.93 -8.21 5.61
CA LEU A 93 19.66 -7.25 4.77
C LEU A 93 21.13 -7.15 5.21
N ASP A 94 21.37 -7.08 6.51
CA ASP A 94 22.72 -7.03 7.12
C ASP A 94 23.32 -8.44 7.27
N GLY A 95 22.47 -9.46 7.31
CA GLY A 95 22.84 -10.86 7.31
C GLY A 95 23.03 -11.43 5.89
N ARG A 96 22.10 -12.33 5.52
CA ARG A 96 22.11 -13.15 4.29
C ARG A 96 22.31 -12.36 3.01
N TYR A 97 21.77 -11.14 2.92
CA TYR A 97 21.71 -10.34 1.70
C TYR A 97 22.72 -9.18 1.66
N TRP A 98 23.61 -9.05 2.64
CA TRP A 98 24.55 -7.93 2.75
C TRP A 98 25.32 -7.65 1.46
N ASN A 99 25.87 -8.68 0.83
CA ASN A 99 26.62 -8.55 -0.43
C ASN A 99 25.79 -8.05 -1.64
N LYS A 100 24.45 -8.00 -1.53
CA LYS A 100 23.53 -7.40 -2.51
C LYS A 100 23.13 -5.96 -2.15
N VAL A 101 23.17 -5.54 -0.87
CA VAL A 101 22.60 -4.25 -0.40
C VAL A 101 23.57 -3.32 0.31
N LYS A 102 24.78 -3.79 0.65
CA LYS A 102 25.85 -3.02 1.34
C LYS A 102 26.17 -1.66 0.71
N ASP A 103 25.89 -1.49 -0.58
CA ASP A 103 26.09 -0.25 -1.34
C ASP A 103 25.24 0.91 -0.78
N LEU A 104 24.15 0.63 -0.06
CA LEU A 104 23.37 1.61 0.70
C LEU A 104 24.00 1.99 2.04
N SER A 105 24.90 1.18 2.60
CA SER A 105 25.41 1.37 3.96
C SER A 105 26.21 2.67 4.22
N PRO A 106 26.91 3.30 3.25
CA PRO A 106 27.49 4.63 3.44
C PRO A 106 26.44 5.73 3.68
N TYR A 107 25.19 5.51 3.23
CA TYR A 107 24.11 6.49 3.29
C TYR A 107 23.09 6.18 4.38
N MET A 108 22.68 4.91 4.52
CA MET A 108 21.50 4.48 5.28
C MET A 108 21.82 3.85 6.65
N SER A 109 23.08 3.91 7.09
CA SER A 109 23.51 3.40 8.41
C SER A 109 23.69 4.54 9.42
N GLU A 110 23.91 4.17 10.69
CA GLU A 110 24.32 5.11 11.75
C GLU A 110 25.64 5.84 11.38
N TYR A 111 26.57 5.19 10.69
CA TYR A 111 27.78 5.81 10.16
C TYR A 111 27.44 6.90 9.14
N GLY A 112 26.56 6.59 8.18
CA GLY A 112 26.10 7.56 7.18
C GLY A 112 25.39 8.76 7.80
N LEU A 113 24.53 8.53 8.79
CA LEU A 113 23.86 9.59 9.54
C LEU A 113 24.87 10.50 10.26
N ILE A 114 25.93 9.95 10.88
CA ILE A 114 26.98 10.75 11.53
C ILE A 114 27.80 11.52 10.48
N TYR A 115 28.19 10.89 9.39
CA TYR A 115 28.91 11.53 8.28
C TYR A 115 28.15 12.74 7.74
N TYR A 116 26.87 12.59 7.40
CA TYR A 116 26.08 13.71 6.87
C TYR A 116 25.78 14.80 7.92
N ARG A 117 25.75 14.47 9.22
CA ARG A 117 25.71 15.48 10.30
C ARG A 117 27.01 16.27 10.39
N VAL A 118 28.17 15.60 10.32
CA VAL A 118 29.50 16.23 10.28
C VAL A 118 29.63 17.17 9.08
N LEU A 119 29.19 16.71 7.89
CA LEU A 119 29.13 17.52 6.67
C LEU A 119 28.30 18.80 6.88
N VAL A 120 27.06 18.68 7.38
CA VAL A 120 26.17 19.84 7.56
C VAL A 120 26.70 20.83 8.60
N GLU A 121 27.28 20.38 9.72
CA GLU A 121 27.89 21.25 10.73
C GLU A 121 29.11 22.01 10.17
N ILE A 122 30.00 21.33 9.44
CA ILE A 122 31.17 21.96 8.81
C ILE A 122 30.73 22.98 7.75
N LYS A 123 29.80 22.61 6.86
CA LYS A 123 29.26 23.53 5.84
C LYS A 123 28.53 24.72 6.48
N TRP A 124 27.92 24.56 7.65
CA TRP A 124 27.32 25.69 8.38
C TRP A 124 28.37 26.64 8.92
N LEU A 125 29.46 26.14 9.53
CA LEU A 125 30.56 27.00 9.98
C LEU A 125 31.23 27.75 8.81
N LEU A 126 31.40 27.10 7.66
CA LEU A 126 31.86 27.72 6.41
C LEU A 126 30.86 28.76 5.85
N LYS A 127 29.55 28.56 6.03
CA LYS A 127 28.54 29.58 5.63
C LYS A 127 28.51 30.76 6.60
N LEU A 128 28.82 30.57 7.89
CA LEU A 128 28.89 31.64 8.88
C LEU A 128 30.06 32.60 8.62
N SER A 129 31.24 32.09 8.27
CA SER A 129 32.43 32.91 7.98
C SER A 129 32.24 33.85 6.78
N GLN A 130 31.37 33.45 5.85
CA GLN A 130 31.02 34.18 4.63
C GLN A 130 29.99 35.30 4.83
N ILE A 131 29.47 35.53 6.05
CA ILE A 131 28.47 36.56 6.35
C ILE A 131 29.17 37.80 6.94
N PRO A 132 29.24 38.94 6.20
CA PRO A 132 30.04 40.10 6.63
C PRO A 132 29.65 40.72 7.99
N GLU A 133 28.41 40.51 8.43
CA GLU A 133 27.90 40.97 9.72
C GLU A 133 28.35 40.12 10.92
N ILE A 134 28.87 38.90 10.71
CA ILE A 134 29.31 37.96 11.77
C ILE A 134 30.82 38.12 11.98
N THR A 135 31.23 39.29 12.48
CA THR A 135 32.66 39.67 12.59
C THR A 135 33.49 38.76 13.51
N GLU A 136 32.83 38.02 14.38
CA GLU A 136 33.36 37.01 15.29
C GLU A 136 33.83 35.74 14.55
N VAL A 137 33.31 35.48 13.34
CA VAL A 137 33.76 34.41 12.45
C VAL A 137 34.26 35.05 11.15
N PRO A 138 35.54 35.43 11.06
CA PRO A 138 36.08 35.96 9.81
C PRO A 138 36.10 34.89 8.71
N ASN A 139 36.06 35.34 7.44
CA ASN A 139 36.38 34.49 6.28
C ASN A 139 37.66 33.69 6.55
N PHE A 140 37.59 32.37 6.33
CA PHE A 140 38.71 31.46 6.56
C PHE A 140 39.79 31.61 5.49
N SER A 141 41.02 31.26 5.84
CA SER A 141 42.09 31.03 4.87
C SER A 141 41.83 29.76 4.03
N GLU A 142 42.41 29.69 2.82
CA GLU A 142 42.37 28.48 1.97
C GLU A 142 42.87 27.23 2.70
N GLU A 143 43.81 27.38 3.64
CA GLU A 143 44.31 26.29 4.49
C GLU A 143 43.25 25.80 5.49
N ALA A 144 42.53 26.71 6.14
CA ALA A 144 41.43 26.38 7.06
C ALA A 144 40.21 25.81 6.34
N GLU A 145 39.85 26.32 5.15
CA GLU A 145 38.80 25.74 4.32
C GLU A 145 39.18 24.34 3.84
N ALA A 146 40.38 24.14 3.29
CA ALA A 146 40.87 22.83 2.88
C ALA A 146 40.97 21.82 4.04
N TYR A 147 41.32 22.27 5.25
CA TYR A 147 41.29 21.44 6.46
C TYR A 147 39.86 21.01 6.82
N LEU A 148 38.88 21.92 6.75
CA LEU A 148 37.47 21.63 7.03
C LEU A 148 36.85 20.69 6.00
N GLU A 149 37.09 20.91 4.71
CA GLU A 149 36.67 19.98 3.64
C GLU A 149 37.37 18.61 3.79
N GLY A 150 38.66 18.59 4.15
CA GLY A 150 39.42 17.37 4.41
C GLY A 150 38.90 16.53 5.59
N LEU A 151 38.21 17.15 6.57
CA LEU A 151 37.51 16.42 7.63
C LEU A 151 36.20 15.77 7.15
N ILE A 152 35.62 16.24 6.04
CA ILE A 152 34.48 15.59 5.38
C ILE A 152 35.01 14.44 4.51
N ASP A 153 35.90 14.72 3.58
CA ASP A 153 36.43 13.73 2.62
C ASP A 153 37.21 12.59 3.31
N GLY A 154 37.87 12.88 4.44
CA GLY A 154 38.65 11.93 5.22
C GLY A 154 37.88 11.22 6.35
N PHE A 155 36.57 11.46 6.52
CA PHE A 155 35.81 10.95 7.65
C PHE A 155 35.80 9.42 7.74
N SER A 156 36.20 8.85 8.89
CA SER A 156 36.47 7.41 9.04
C SER A 156 35.55 6.69 10.03
N MET A 157 35.62 5.35 10.05
CA MET A 157 34.94 4.53 11.04
C MET A 157 35.41 4.81 12.48
N ASP A 158 36.68 5.18 12.67
CA ASP A 158 37.22 5.56 13.98
C ASP A 158 36.66 6.91 14.45
N ASP A 159 36.39 7.84 13.52
CA ASP A 159 35.72 9.11 13.81
C ASP A 159 34.25 8.90 14.23
N ALA A 160 33.52 8.04 13.51
CA ALA A 160 32.16 7.66 13.90
C ALA A 160 32.13 6.96 15.27
N LEU A 161 33.12 6.10 15.55
CA LEU A 161 33.27 5.47 16.86
C LEU A 161 33.63 6.48 17.95
N GLU A 162 34.42 7.51 17.65
CA GLU A 162 34.70 8.63 18.56
C GLU A 162 33.42 9.42 18.89
N VAL A 163 32.57 9.72 17.90
CA VAL A 163 31.24 10.32 18.12
C VAL A 163 30.38 9.43 19.03
N LYS A 164 30.24 8.12 18.74
CA LYS A 164 29.48 7.20 19.62
C LYS A 164 30.10 7.07 21.02
N ASN A 165 31.41 7.28 21.19
CA ASN A 165 32.06 7.30 22.51
C ASN A 165 31.77 8.57 23.31
N ILE A 166 31.66 9.73 22.65
CA ILE A 166 31.20 10.98 23.28
C ILE A 166 29.71 10.89 23.63
N GLU A 167 28.90 10.27 22.77
CA GLU A 167 27.45 10.08 22.97
C GLU A 167 27.12 9.28 24.24
N LYS A 168 27.97 8.32 24.63
CA LYS A 168 27.84 7.59 25.91
C LYS A 168 27.87 8.51 27.14
N VAL A 169 28.40 9.73 27.01
CA VAL A 169 28.48 10.74 28.06
C VAL A 169 27.39 11.81 27.91
N THR A 170 27.07 12.25 26.68
CA THR A 170 26.05 13.29 26.44
C THR A 170 24.61 12.75 26.46
N ASN A 171 24.43 11.46 26.17
CA ASN A 171 23.14 10.84 25.82
C ASN A 171 22.36 11.61 24.73
N HIS A 172 23.09 12.29 23.83
CA HIS A 172 22.56 13.00 22.67
C HIS A 172 23.59 13.00 21.53
N ASP A 173 23.20 12.38 20.41
CA ASP A 173 24.02 12.17 19.21
C ASP A 173 24.50 13.45 18.50
N VAL A 174 23.62 14.40 18.16
CA VAL A 174 24.05 15.65 17.50
C VAL A 174 24.98 16.48 18.40
N LYS A 175 24.75 16.50 19.72
CA LYS A 175 25.67 17.17 20.66
C LYS A 175 27.04 16.47 20.74
N ALA A 176 27.09 15.15 20.49
CA ALA A 176 28.34 14.42 20.38
C ALA A 176 29.10 14.76 19.08
N VAL A 177 28.40 15.06 17.97
CA VAL A 177 29.01 15.58 16.73
C VAL A 177 29.63 16.97 16.95
N GLU A 178 28.93 17.90 17.61
CA GLU A 178 29.49 19.22 17.97
C GLU A 178 30.78 19.07 18.79
N TYR A 179 30.77 18.24 19.83
CA TYR A 179 31.95 18.01 20.68
C TYR A 179 33.10 17.28 19.95
N PHE A 180 32.78 16.37 19.02
CA PHE A 180 33.76 15.75 18.12
C PHE A 180 34.45 16.81 17.24
N LEU A 181 33.68 17.68 16.58
CA LEU A 181 34.20 18.74 15.72
C LEU A 181 35.04 19.76 16.51
N LYS A 182 34.53 20.20 17.67
CA LYS A 182 35.28 21.09 18.59
C LYS A 182 36.61 20.46 19.02
N LYS A 183 36.65 19.15 19.30
CA LYS A 183 37.88 18.44 19.66
C LYS A 183 38.85 18.31 18.49
N LYS A 184 38.38 17.92 17.29
CA LYS A 184 39.21 17.75 16.09
C LYS A 184 39.86 19.07 15.67
N CYS A 185 39.08 20.15 15.62
CA CYS A 185 39.54 21.45 15.14
C CYS A 185 40.35 22.26 16.16
N GLN A 186 40.48 21.80 17.42
CA GLN A 186 41.18 22.54 18.49
C GLN A 186 42.67 22.78 18.18
N SER A 187 43.29 21.96 17.33
CA SER A 187 44.69 22.12 16.91
C SER A 187 44.89 23.13 15.78
N HIS A 188 43.84 23.53 15.04
CA HIS A 188 43.96 24.41 13.89
C HIS A 188 43.94 25.89 14.32
N PRO A 189 45.02 26.69 14.16
CA PRO A 189 45.16 28.00 14.81
C PRO A 189 44.10 29.06 14.47
N GLU A 190 43.40 28.88 13.35
CA GLU A 190 42.30 29.74 12.92
C GLU A 190 40.96 29.29 13.52
N ILE A 191 40.52 28.07 13.18
CA ILE A 191 39.25 27.47 13.62
C ILE A 191 39.17 27.34 15.15
N ALA A 192 40.30 27.12 15.84
CA ALA A 192 40.38 27.08 17.30
C ALA A 192 39.89 28.36 18.02
N LYS A 193 39.80 29.50 17.31
CA LYS A 193 39.25 30.76 17.84
C LYS A 193 37.72 30.82 17.80
N VAL A 194 37.10 30.02 16.94
CA VAL A 194 35.66 30.07 16.61
C VAL A 194 34.93 28.76 16.91
N LEU A 195 35.52 27.89 17.75
CA LEU A 195 34.96 26.58 18.08
C LEU A 195 33.50 26.65 18.59
N GLU A 196 33.15 27.69 19.35
CA GLU A 196 31.79 27.91 19.86
C GLU A 196 30.77 28.35 18.79
N PHE A 197 31.18 28.48 17.52
CA PHE A 197 30.29 28.66 16.38
C PHE A 197 29.90 27.34 15.66
N PHE A 198 30.50 26.19 16.02
CA PHE A 198 29.88 24.90 15.70
C PHE A 198 28.50 24.81 16.37
N HIS A 199 27.49 24.31 15.66
CA HIS A 199 26.07 24.32 16.06
C HIS A 199 25.48 25.73 16.36
N PHE A 200 26.08 26.84 15.87
CA PHE A 200 25.62 28.18 16.21
C PHE A 200 24.16 28.43 15.82
N ALA A 201 23.35 28.82 16.81
CA ALA A 201 21.91 29.10 16.73
C ALA A 201 21.00 27.96 16.18
N CYS A 202 21.58 26.81 15.85
CA CYS A 202 20.91 25.61 15.38
C CYS A 202 19.97 24.99 16.44
N THR A 203 19.13 24.08 15.97
CA THR A 203 18.61 22.96 16.77
C THR A 203 19.05 21.64 16.14
N SER A 204 19.04 20.54 16.90
CA SER A 204 19.45 19.20 16.43
C SER A 204 18.77 18.77 15.12
N GLU A 205 17.54 19.25 14.89
CA GLU A 205 16.76 18.99 13.67
C GLU A 205 17.05 19.91 12.49
N ASP A 206 17.77 21.02 12.65
CA ASP A 206 18.37 21.71 11.50
C ASP A 206 19.45 20.83 10.86
N ILE A 207 20.22 20.10 11.69
CA ILE A 207 21.24 19.15 11.22
C ILE A 207 20.61 17.84 10.73
N ASN A 208 19.71 17.23 11.51
CA ASN A 208 19.13 15.92 11.16
C ASN A 208 18.33 15.95 9.86
N ASN A 209 17.47 16.95 9.63
CA ASN A 209 16.65 16.97 8.42
C ASN A 209 17.51 17.09 7.15
N LEU A 210 18.56 17.92 7.18
CA LEU A 210 19.49 18.07 6.07
C LEU A 210 20.34 16.82 5.87
N ALA A 211 20.77 16.18 6.96
CA ALA A 211 21.45 14.89 6.88
C ALA A 211 20.56 13.82 6.24
N HIS A 212 19.31 13.65 6.69
CA HIS A 212 18.35 12.70 6.11
C HIS A 212 17.99 13.02 4.65
N ALA A 213 17.89 14.29 4.29
CA ALA A 213 17.68 14.73 2.92
C ALA A 213 18.86 14.37 2.00
N LEU A 214 20.11 14.57 2.45
CA LEU A 214 21.31 14.16 1.73
C LEU A 214 21.45 12.63 1.65
N MET A 215 21.22 11.91 2.76
CA MET A 215 21.20 10.43 2.79
C MET A 215 20.24 9.87 1.73
N LEU A 216 19.00 10.39 1.67
CA LEU A 216 18.02 9.98 0.66
C LEU A 216 18.46 10.35 -0.76
N LYS A 217 18.91 11.59 -0.99
CA LYS A 217 19.35 12.08 -2.30
C LYS A 217 20.48 11.24 -2.88
N GLU A 218 21.55 11.01 -2.11
CA GLU A 218 22.73 10.31 -2.60
C GLU A 218 22.52 8.78 -2.68
N ALA A 219 21.71 8.18 -1.79
CA ALA A 219 21.30 6.79 -1.94
C ALA A 219 20.43 6.58 -3.20
N MET A 220 19.48 7.48 -3.48
CA MET A 220 18.65 7.39 -4.68
C MET A 220 19.48 7.58 -5.95
N ASN A 221 20.31 8.62 -6.03
CA ASN A 221 21.14 8.93 -7.20
C ASN A 221 22.27 7.92 -7.42
N GLY A 222 22.99 7.54 -6.37
CA GLY A 222 24.19 6.69 -6.46
C GLY A 222 23.91 5.19 -6.48
N VAL A 223 22.75 4.74 -5.97
CA VAL A 223 22.49 3.29 -5.75
C VAL A 223 21.15 2.82 -6.32
N VAL A 224 20.04 3.52 -6.03
CA VAL A 224 18.70 3.01 -6.38
C VAL A 224 18.37 3.26 -7.86
N PHE A 225 18.47 4.50 -8.34
CA PHE A 225 18.20 4.84 -9.73
C PHE A 225 19.08 4.05 -10.73
N PRO A 226 20.41 3.90 -10.55
CA PRO A 226 21.26 3.12 -11.46
C PRO A 226 21.00 1.61 -11.49
N VAL A 227 20.06 1.10 -10.67
CA VAL A 227 19.57 -0.29 -10.70
C VAL A 227 18.14 -0.35 -11.24
N MET A 228 17.28 0.63 -10.94
CA MET A 228 16.00 0.81 -11.63
C MET A 228 16.20 0.97 -13.15
N ASP A 229 17.16 1.79 -13.55
CA ASP A 229 17.45 2.08 -14.96
C ASP A 229 17.89 0.81 -15.71
N LYS A 230 18.79 0.01 -15.12
CA LYS A 230 19.22 -1.29 -15.68
C LYS A 230 18.09 -2.32 -15.75
N LEU A 231 17.17 -2.29 -14.79
CA LEU A 231 15.99 -3.17 -14.80
C LEU A 231 15.05 -2.78 -15.94
N ILE A 232 14.82 -1.49 -16.17
CA ILE A 232 14.07 -0.98 -17.32
C ILE A 232 14.76 -1.37 -18.63
N GLU A 233 16.06 -1.09 -18.78
CA GLU A 233 16.86 -1.48 -19.96
C GLU A 233 16.74 -2.98 -20.27
N ALA A 234 16.78 -3.84 -19.25
CA ALA A 234 16.65 -5.28 -19.43
C ALA A 234 15.24 -5.71 -19.89
N ILE A 235 14.18 -5.03 -19.44
CA ILE A 235 12.80 -5.31 -19.86
C ILE A 235 12.51 -4.69 -21.25
N CYS A 236 13.05 -3.52 -21.58
CA CYS A 236 13.04 -2.97 -22.95
C CYS A 236 13.71 -3.95 -23.92
N LYS A 237 14.87 -4.50 -23.56
CA LYS A 237 15.54 -5.50 -24.39
C LYS A 237 14.72 -6.78 -24.58
N LEU A 238 14.07 -7.29 -23.51
CA LEU A 238 13.13 -8.40 -23.65
C LEU A 238 11.94 -8.07 -24.58
N ALA A 239 11.49 -6.80 -24.60
CA ALA A 239 10.46 -6.32 -25.51
C ALA A 239 10.94 -6.32 -26.97
N GLU A 240 12.07 -5.67 -27.25
CA GLU A 240 12.68 -5.59 -28.59
C GLU A 240 12.97 -6.98 -29.19
N ASP A 241 13.70 -7.82 -28.44
CA ASP A 241 14.13 -9.15 -28.88
C ASP A 241 12.95 -10.08 -29.20
N ASN A 242 11.76 -9.81 -28.64
CA ASN A 242 10.55 -10.62 -28.79
C ASN A 242 9.38 -9.88 -29.44
N ALA A 243 9.61 -8.72 -30.06
CA ALA A 243 8.57 -7.86 -30.59
C ALA A 243 7.63 -8.57 -31.57
N SER A 244 8.17 -9.53 -32.36
CA SER A 244 7.43 -10.34 -33.33
C SER A 244 7.07 -11.75 -32.85
N THR A 245 7.37 -12.13 -31.61
CA THR A 245 7.14 -13.48 -31.07
C THR A 245 5.68 -13.64 -30.63
N PRO A 246 4.81 -14.37 -31.35
CA PRO A 246 3.38 -14.44 -31.03
C PRO A 246 3.13 -15.22 -29.73
N MET A 247 2.13 -14.78 -28.96
CA MET A 247 1.76 -15.39 -27.68
C MET A 247 0.24 -15.46 -27.52
N LEU A 248 -0.25 -16.57 -26.96
CA LEU A 248 -1.64 -16.70 -26.55
C LEU A 248 -1.87 -15.89 -25.26
N SER A 249 -2.60 -14.78 -25.38
CA SER A 249 -3.03 -13.95 -24.25
C SER A 249 -3.92 -14.75 -23.31
N ARG A 250 -3.97 -14.36 -22.02
CA ARG A 250 -4.92 -14.91 -21.05
C ARG A 250 -5.68 -13.83 -20.31
N THR A 251 -7.01 -13.95 -20.28
CA THR A 251 -7.90 -13.08 -19.51
C THR A 251 -8.73 -13.95 -18.59
N HIS A 252 -8.77 -13.64 -17.29
CA HIS A 252 -9.33 -14.53 -16.25
C HIS A 252 -8.70 -15.95 -16.28
N GLY A 253 -7.42 -16.02 -16.67
CA GLY A 253 -6.69 -17.28 -16.90
C GLY A 253 -7.02 -18.03 -18.21
N GLN A 254 -8.12 -17.67 -18.89
CA GLN A 254 -8.60 -18.36 -20.10
C GLN A 254 -7.94 -17.86 -21.38
N PRO A 255 -7.82 -18.70 -22.44
CA PRO A 255 -7.36 -18.29 -23.77
C PRO A 255 -8.09 -17.05 -24.31
N ALA A 256 -7.33 -16.09 -24.82
CA ALA A 256 -7.84 -14.82 -25.33
C ALA A 256 -7.10 -14.36 -26.60
N SER A 257 -7.59 -13.30 -27.23
CA SER A 257 -7.08 -12.73 -28.49
C SER A 257 -5.54 -12.54 -28.45
N PRO A 258 -4.77 -13.10 -29.40
CA PRO A 258 -3.31 -13.17 -29.31
C PRO A 258 -2.59 -11.81 -29.26
N THR A 259 -1.38 -11.87 -28.71
CA THR A 259 -0.47 -10.74 -28.52
C THR A 259 0.94 -11.13 -29.02
N THR A 260 1.95 -10.29 -28.77
CA THR A 260 3.35 -10.75 -28.80
C THR A 260 3.98 -10.66 -27.42
N LEU A 261 4.88 -11.60 -27.12
CA LEU A 261 5.64 -11.60 -25.87
C LEU A 261 6.36 -10.26 -25.67
N GLY A 262 6.94 -9.70 -26.74
CA GLY A 262 7.60 -8.41 -26.69
C GLY A 262 6.67 -7.26 -26.32
N LYS A 263 5.40 -7.26 -26.79
CA LYS A 263 4.42 -6.25 -26.40
C LYS A 263 4.06 -6.32 -24.91
N GLU A 264 3.97 -7.51 -24.31
CA GLU A 264 3.69 -7.59 -22.86
C GLU A 264 4.88 -7.11 -22.03
N MET A 265 6.11 -7.40 -22.44
CA MET A 265 7.31 -6.81 -21.82
C MET A 265 7.32 -5.28 -21.97
N ALA A 266 6.90 -4.75 -23.13
CA ALA A 266 6.81 -3.30 -23.38
C ALA A 266 5.82 -2.59 -22.43
N VAL A 267 4.73 -3.25 -22.01
CA VAL A 267 3.77 -2.68 -21.02
C VAL A 267 4.47 -2.43 -19.68
N PHE A 268 5.26 -3.39 -19.19
CA PHE A 268 6.03 -3.22 -17.95
C PHE A 268 7.15 -2.19 -18.10
N ALA A 269 7.91 -2.22 -19.20
CA ALA A 269 8.96 -1.24 -19.48
C ALA A 269 8.43 0.21 -19.49
N ALA A 270 7.29 0.46 -20.14
CA ALA A 270 6.66 1.78 -20.19
C ALA A 270 6.21 2.25 -18.79
N ARG A 271 5.47 1.41 -18.05
CA ARG A 271 4.98 1.71 -16.68
C ARG A 271 6.14 2.00 -15.71
N LEU A 272 7.20 1.19 -15.76
CA LEU A 272 8.39 1.37 -14.91
C LEU A 272 9.18 2.63 -15.30
N SER A 273 9.28 2.95 -16.60
CA SER A 273 9.95 4.17 -17.09
C SER A 273 9.24 5.45 -16.64
N GLU A 274 7.91 5.48 -16.73
CA GLU A 274 7.08 6.60 -16.27
C GLU A 274 7.24 6.81 -14.75
N GLN A 275 7.11 5.75 -13.95
CA GLN A 275 7.28 5.84 -12.49
C GLN A 275 8.72 6.19 -12.08
N ARG A 276 9.73 5.64 -12.75
CA ARG A 276 11.15 6.01 -12.55
C ARG A 276 11.40 7.49 -12.86
N HIS A 277 10.68 8.06 -13.83
CA HIS A 277 10.69 9.49 -14.09
C HIS A 277 9.98 10.28 -12.97
N GLU A 278 8.76 9.91 -12.58
CA GLU A 278 8.00 10.57 -11.51
C GLU A 278 8.77 10.63 -10.17
N ILE A 279 9.39 9.52 -9.76
CA ILE A 279 10.23 9.45 -8.54
C ILE A 279 11.38 10.48 -8.61
N SER A 280 11.96 10.70 -9.79
CA SER A 280 13.03 11.71 -9.98
C SER A 280 12.54 13.17 -9.92
N GLN A 281 11.23 13.42 -10.08
CA GLN A 281 10.64 14.76 -9.96
C GLN A 281 10.28 15.11 -8.50
N VAL A 282 10.40 14.17 -7.55
CA VAL A 282 10.12 14.43 -6.13
C VAL A 282 11.22 15.31 -5.54
N LYS A 283 10.93 16.61 -5.41
CA LYS A 283 11.81 17.60 -4.80
C LYS A 283 12.11 17.25 -3.34
N ILE A 284 13.29 16.67 -3.10
CA ILE A 284 13.85 16.46 -1.77
C ILE A 284 14.05 17.81 -1.10
N LYS A 285 13.46 17.98 0.09
CA LYS A 285 13.47 19.25 0.82
C LYS A 285 14.47 19.26 1.96
N GLY A 286 14.87 20.45 2.36
CA GLY A 286 15.57 20.73 3.60
C GLY A 286 15.07 22.01 4.26
N LYS A 287 15.24 22.14 5.57
CA LYS A 287 14.99 23.36 6.34
C LYS A 287 16.19 23.72 7.21
N PHE A 288 16.29 25.00 7.56
CA PHE A 288 17.24 25.50 8.52
C PHE A 288 16.64 26.74 9.20
N ALA A 289 16.18 26.62 10.44
CA ALA A 289 15.31 27.64 11.06
C ALA A 289 15.32 27.69 12.60
N GLY A 290 16.19 26.93 13.26
CA GLY A 290 16.30 26.90 14.72
C GLY A 290 15.17 26.14 15.41
N ALA A 291 15.10 26.31 16.75
CA ALA A 291 14.35 25.47 17.67
C ALA A 291 12.84 25.31 17.41
N VAL A 292 12.18 26.25 16.72
CA VAL A 292 10.72 26.19 16.42
C VAL A 292 10.38 26.79 15.05
N GLY A 293 11.31 26.83 14.10
CA GLY A 293 11.05 27.33 12.75
C GLY A 293 11.06 28.86 12.58
N ASN A 294 11.37 29.61 13.64
CA ASN A 294 11.22 31.07 13.71
C ASN A 294 12.54 31.84 13.96
N TYR A 295 13.71 31.22 13.74
CA TYR A 295 15.03 31.86 13.81
C TYR A 295 15.37 32.56 15.15
N ASN A 296 14.70 32.21 16.25
CA ASN A 296 14.72 33.01 17.49
C ASN A 296 16.13 33.23 18.07
N ALA A 297 16.95 32.18 18.14
CA ALA A 297 18.34 32.29 18.61
C ALA A 297 19.20 33.15 17.66
N HIS A 298 19.00 32.99 16.35
CA HIS A 298 19.72 33.71 15.30
C HIS A 298 19.50 35.23 15.42
N PHE A 299 18.24 35.67 15.44
CA PHE A 299 17.87 37.08 15.63
C PHE A 299 18.19 37.64 17.04
N SER A 300 18.34 36.78 18.06
CA SER A 300 18.74 37.22 19.40
C SER A 300 20.23 37.61 19.49
N ALA A 301 21.06 37.05 18.60
CA ALA A 301 22.48 37.38 18.52
C ALA A 301 22.77 38.44 17.45
N TYR A 302 22.29 38.22 16.22
CA TYR A 302 22.49 39.13 15.08
C TYR A 302 21.12 39.57 14.53
N PRO A 303 20.52 40.65 15.05
CA PRO A 303 19.18 41.10 14.66
C PRO A 303 19.13 41.76 13.27
N SER A 304 20.27 42.13 12.69
CA SER A 304 20.39 42.77 11.37
C SER A 304 20.51 41.78 10.20
N VAL A 305 20.90 40.53 10.46
CA VAL A 305 21.14 39.51 9.42
C VAL A 305 19.81 38.97 8.88
N ASN A 306 19.70 38.84 7.55
CA ASN A 306 18.53 38.28 6.89
C ASN A 306 18.54 36.74 6.95
N TRP A 307 18.32 36.20 8.15
CA TRP A 307 18.40 34.76 8.42
C TRP A 307 17.54 33.86 7.50
N PRO A 308 16.31 34.22 7.10
CA PRO A 308 15.55 33.44 6.11
C PRO A 308 16.22 33.35 4.72
N LEU A 309 16.96 34.38 4.31
CA LEU A 309 17.74 34.35 3.06
C LEU A 309 18.99 33.48 3.21
N ILE A 310 19.75 33.68 4.29
CA ILE A 310 20.94 32.87 4.62
C ILE A 310 20.60 31.38 4.69
N ALA A 311 19.47 31.03 5.33
CA ALA A 311 18.99 29.66 5.40
C ALA A 311 18.57 29.08 4.04
N LYS A 312 17.93 29.89 3.18
CA LYS A 312 17.62 29.48 1.80
C LYS A 312 18.90 29.18 1.03
N GLU A 313 19.85 30.10 1.03
CA GLU A 313 21.14 29.94 0.36
C GLU A 313 21.91 28.71 0.87
N PHE A 314 21.89 28.46 2.18
CA PHE A 314 22.56 27.31 2.79
C PHE A 314 21.94 25.98 2.36
N VAL A 315 20.61 25.85 2.41
CA VAL A 315 19.94 24.61 1.99
C VAL A 315 20.05 24.40 0.47
N GLU A 316 20.00 25.46 -0.32
CA GLU A 316 20.17 25.38 -1.78
C GLU A 316 21.65 25.09 -2.17
N SER A 317 22.66 25.49 -1.39
CA SER A 317 24.06 25.15 -1.64
C SER A 317 24.39 23.67 -1.38
N LEU A 318 23.64 23.00 -0.50
CA LEU A 318 23.63 21.53 -0.36
C LEU A 318 22.88 20.83 -1.53
N GLY A 319 22.33 21.59 -2.47
CA GLY A 319 21.54 21.10 -3.59
C GLY A 319 20.24 20.44 -3.13
N LEU A 320 19.54 21.04 -2.17
CA LEU A 320 18.24 20.63 -1.65
C LEU A 320 17.19 21.73 -1.89
N CYS A 321 15.91 21.37 -1.94
CA CYS A 321 14.83 22.35 -2.06
C CYS A 321 14.53 22.99 -0.69
N PHE A 322 14.74 24.29 -0.53
CA PHE A 322 14.45 24.98 0.73
C PHE A 322 12.96 24.92 1.10
N ASN A 323 12.66 24.59 2.36
CA ASN A 323 11.33 24.67 2.95
C ASN A 323 11.26 25.81 4.00
N PRO A 324 10.66 26.96 3.67
CA PRO A 324 10.59 28.12 4.57
C PRO A 324 9.52 28.02 5.67
N TYR A 325 8.57 27.08 5.58
CA TYR A 325 7.44 26.97 6.50
C TYR A 325 7.48 25.63 7.23
N VAL A 326 8.05 25.65 8.44
CA VAL A 326 8.39 24.46 9.22
C VAL A 326 8.17 24.71 10.72
N THR A 327 8.13 23.63 11.50
CA THR A 327 8.14 23.69 12.96
C THR A 327 9.58 23.50 13.45
N GLN A 328 9.81 22.64 14.46
CA GLN A 328 11.17 22.22 14.81
C GLN A 328 11.73 21.18 13.81
N ILE A 329 10.87 20.48 13.07
CA ILE A 329 11.21 19.47 12.05
C ILE A 329 10.86 19.96 10.64
N GLU A 330 11.44 19.34 9.60
CA GLU A 330 10.81 19.33 8.27
C GLU A 330 9.55 18.45 8.35
N PRO A 331 8.41 18.81 7.73
CA PRO A 331 7.16 18.05 7.84
C PRO A 331 7.17 16.66 7.18
N HIS A 332 8.26 16.23 6.55
CA HIS A 332 8.43 14.92 5.89
C HIS A 332 7.48 14.65 4.69
N ASP A 333 6.68 15.64 4.26
CA ASP A 333 5.75 15.58 3.11
C ASP A 333 6.42 15.14 1.79
N TYR A 334 7.71 15.42 1.64
CA TYR A 334 8.46 14.98 0.45
C TYR A 334 8.90 13.51 0.57
N MET A 335 9.24 13.04 1.77
CA MET A 335 9.56 11.64 2.03
C MET A 335 8.32 10.77 1.80
N ALA A 336 7.16 11.21 2.28
CA ALA A 336 5.89 10.52 2.05
C ALA A 336 5.61 10.34 0.55
N ARG A 337 5.77 11.39 -0.26
CA ARG A 337 5.60 11.31 -1.73
C ARG A 337 6.68 10.46 -2.41
N LEU A 338 7.93 10.54 -1.96
CA LEU A 338 9.03 9.71 -2.47
C LEU A 338 8.75 8.22 -2.23
N PHE A 339 8.37 7.85 -1.01
CA PHE A 339 8.12 6.45 -0.64
C PHE A 339 6.88 5.89 -1.32
N HIS A 340 5.80 6.65 -1.48
CA HIS A 340 4.62 6.20 -2.24
C HIS A 340 4.92 6.01 -3.72
N ALA A 341 5.70 6.88 -4.37
CA ALA A 341 6.10 6.68 -5.76
C ALA A 341 6.98 5.42 -5.93
N ILE A 342 7.87 5.13 -4.97
CA ILE A 342 8.64 3.87 -4.94
C ILE A 342 7.72 2.65 -4.73
N ILE A 343 6.66 2.76 -3.92
CA ILE A 343 5.65 1.69 -3.75
C ILE A 343 4.94 1.39 -5.08
N VAL A 344 4.62 2.39 -5.90
CA VAL A 344 4.00 2.17 -7.22
C VAL A 344 4.97 1.45 -8.16
N PHE A 345 6.24 1.88 -8.24
CA PHE A 345 7.29 1.16 -8.99
C PHE A 345 7.45 -0.29 -8.54
N ASN A 346 7.54 -0.52 -7.22
CA ASN A 346 7.60 -1.85 -6.62
C ASN A 346 6.37 -2.71 -6.96
N THR A 347 5.18 -2.10 -7.02
CA THR A 347 3.92 -2.81 -7.31
C THR A 347 3.86 -3.24 -8.78
N ILE A 348 4.36 -2.42 -9.71
CA ILE A 348 4.52 -2.80 -11.13
C ILE A 348 5.56 -3.93 -11.28
N LEU A 349 6.58 -3.97 -10.41
CA LEU A 349 7.54 -5.07 -10.43
C LEU A 349 7.01 -6.36 -9.81
N ILE A 350 6.17 -6.31 -8.76
CA ILE A 350 5.43 -7.49 -8.26
C ILE A 350 4.56 -8.09 -9.36
N ASP A 351 3.87 -7.23 -10.10
CA ASP A 351 3.02 -7.58 -11.25
C ASP A 351 3.85 -8.30 -12.34
N PHE A 352 5.03 -7.76 -12.69
CA PHE A 352 6.00 -8.39 -13.60
C PHE A 352 6.55 -9.73 -13.08
N ASP A 353 7.00 -9.79 -11.81
CA ASP A 353 7.56 -11.01 -11.21
C ASP A 353 6.57 -12.18 -11.25
N ARG A 354 5.28 -11.89 -11.02
CA ARG A 354 4.17 -12.84 -11.09
C ARG A 354 3.84 -13.27 -12.52
N ASP A 355 3.82 -12.33 -13.47
CA ASP A 355 3.59 -12.65 -14.88
C ASP A 355 4.72 -13.56 -15.42
N ILE A 356 5.98 -13.22 -15.13
CA ILE A 356 7.14 -14.06 -15.50
C ILE A 356 7.09 -15.43 -14.81
N TRP A 357 6.69 -15.50 -13.53
CA TRP A 357 6.43 -16.78 -12.86
C TRP A 357 5.36 -17.61 -13.60
N GLY A 358 4.28 -16.97 -14.04
CA GLY A 358 3.21 -17.58 -14.84
C GLY A 358 3.71 -18.09 -16.20
N TYR A 359 4.47 -17.28 -16.95
CA TYR A 359 5.06 -17.67 -18.23
C TYR A 359 6.11 -18.80 -18.08
N ILE A 360 6.85 -18.86 -16.97
CA ILE A 360 7.73 -19.99 -16.64
C ILE A 360 6.90 -21.25 -16.30
N SER A 361 5.80 -21.12 -15.56
CA SER A 361 4.89 -22.21 -15.22
C SER A 361 4.22 -22.83 -16.45
N LEU A 362 3.83 -22.00 -17.43
CA LEU A 362 3.33 -22.39 -18.75
C LEU A 362 4.42 -22.95 -19.70
N ALA A 363 5.68 -22.93 -19.25
CA ALA A 363 6.90 -23.24 -20.02
C ALA A 363 7.11 -22.38 -21.28
N TYR A 364 6.58 -21.16 -21.32
CA TYR A 364 6.89 -20.15 -22.35
C TYR A 364 8.33 -19.62 -22.19
N PHE A 365 8.84 -19.62 -20.97
CA PHE A 365 10.27 -19.48 -20.67
C PHE A 365 10.84 -20.78 -20.11
N LYS A 366 12.02 -21.14 -20.61
CA LYS A 366 13.00 -22.01 -19.95
C LYS A 366 13.96 -21.12 -19.13
N GLN A 367 14.70 -21.73 -18.21
CA GLN A 367 15.69 -21.04 -17.39
C GLN A 367 17.07 -21.70 -17.55
N THR A 368 18.12 -20.91 -17.74
CA THR A 368 19.51 -21.41 -17.69
C THR A 368 19.92 -21.71 -16.25
N THR A 369 20.46 -22.91 -16.02
CA THR A 369 21.10 -23.31 -14.76
C THR A 369 22.61 -23.35 -14.92
N LYS A 370 23.35 -23.05 -13.85
CA LYS A 370 24.81 -23.26 -13.80
C LYS A 370 25.11 -24.69 -13.35
N ALA A 371 26.18 -25.27 -13.88
CA ALA A 371 26.62 -26.60 -13.48
C ALA A 371 26.90 -26.65 -11.97
N GLY A 372 26.14 -27.48 -11.25
CA GLY A 372 26.20 -27.62 -9.79
C GLY A 372 25.11 -26.88 -9.01
N GLU A 373 24.24 -26.07 -9.64
CA GLU A 373 23.06 -25.51 -8.96
C GLU A 373 22.01 -26.60 -8.71
N ILE A 374 21.53 -26.71 -7.47
CA ILE A 374 20.52 -27.70 -7.04
C ILE A 374 19.15 -27.02 -6.97
N GLY A 375 18.29 -27.25 -7.97
CA GLY A 375 16.94 -26.66 -8.01
C GLY A 375 15.92 -27.32 -7.07
N SER A 376 16.19 -28.53 -6.57
CA SER A 376 15.41 -29.17 -5.50
C SER A 376 16.25 -30.20 -4.77
N SER A 377 16.04 -30.33 -3.45
CA SER A 377 16.68 -31.35 -2.61
C SER A 377 16.21 -32.79 -2.88
N THR A 378 15.10 -32.98 -3.60
CA THR A 378 14.50 -34.30 -3.88
C THR A 378 14.16 -34.53 -5.36
N MET A 379 13.96 -33.48 -6.16
CA MET A 379 13.57 -33.57 -7.57
C MET A 379 14.69 -33.06 -8.50
N PRO A 380 15.62 -33.91 -8.96
CA PRO A 380 16.83 -33.48 -9.68
C PRO A 380 16.57 -32.84 -11.06
N HIS A 381 15.34 -32.92 -11.57
CA HIS A 381 14.90 -32.28 -12.82
C HIS A 381 14.25 -30.90 -12.63
N LYS A 382 13.97 -30.49 -11.38
CA LYS A 382 13.15 -29.30 -11.09
C LYS A 382 14.01 -28.04 -11.09
N VAL A 383 13.60 -27.04 -11.90
CA VAL A 383 14.20 -25.71 -11.99
C VAL A 383 13.11 -24.69 -11.64
N ASN A 384 13.37 -23.81 -10.66
CA ASN A 384 12.37 -22.91 -10.09
C ASN A 384 12.73 -21.44 -10.34
N PRO A 385 11.75 -20.53 -10.52
CA PRO A 385 11.95 -19.10 -10.73
C PRO A 385 12.37 -18.33 -9.46
N ILE A 386 13.31 -18.88 -8.68
CA ILE A 386 13.65 -18.42 -7.31
C ILE A 386 14.11 -16.97 -7.23
N ASP A 387 14.59 -16.40 -8.34
CA ASP A 387 15.04 -15.01 -8.41
C ASP A 387 13.84 -14.04 -8.46
N PHE A 388 12.77 -14.40 -9.16
CA PHE A 388 11.50 -13.65 -9.21
C PHE A 388 10.70 -13.86 -7.91
N GLU A 389 10.63 -15.09 -7.41
CA GLU A 389 10.02 -15.41 -6.10
C GLU A 389 10.73 -14.67 -4.95
N ASN A 390 12.05 -14.46 -5.05
CA ASN A 390 12.81 -13.65 -4.11
C ASN A 390 12.60 -12.14 -4.30
N SER A 391 12.35 -11.68 -5.53
CA SER A 391 12.00 -10.29 -5.82
C SER A 391 10.65 -9.93 -5.21
N GLU A 392 9.58 -10.63 -5.58
CA GLU A 392 8.21 -10.42 -5.11
C GLU A 392 8.13 -10.32 -3.57
N GLY A 393 8.68 -11.33 -2.87
CA GLY A 393 8.63 -11.38 -1.41
C GLY A 393 9.39 -10.22 -0.72
N ASN A 394 10.42 -9.68 -1.36
CA ASN A 394 11.13 -8.50 -0.85
C ASN A 394 10.39 -7.19 -1.20
N LEU A 395 9.73 -7.09 -2.36
CA LEU A 395 8.91 -5.93 -2.71
C LEU A 395 7.71 -5.78 -1.76
N GLY A 396 7.06 -6.89 -1.38
CA GLY A 396 6.01 -6.88 -0.36
C GLY A 396 6.48 -6.32 1.00
N LYS A 397 7.64 -6.79 1.49
CA LYS A 397 8.26 -6.28 2.73
C LYS A 397 8.75 -4.83 2.60
N ALA A 398 9.28 -4.45 1.44
CA ALA A 398 9.65 -3.07 1.15
C ALA A 398 8.44 -2.13 1.23
N ASN A 399 7.35 -2.50 0.56
CA ASN A 399 6.13 -1.69 0.52
C ASN A 399 5.50 -1.53 1.91
N GLY A 400 5.44 -2.59 2.72
CA GLY A 400 4.95 -2.49 4.10
C GLY A 400 5.76 -1.51 4.96
N ASN A 401 7.09 -1.50 4.82
CA ASN A 401 7.95 -0.53 5.50
C ASN A 401 7.79 0.90 4.95
N LEU A 402 7.76 1.06 3.63
CA LEU A 402 7.67 2.35 2.95
C LEU A 402 6.32 3.04 3.20
N SER A 403 5.22 2.27 3.27
CA SER A 403 3.87 2.78 3.58
C SER A 403 3.84 3.33 5.00
N HIS A 404 4.32 2.54 5.98
CA HIS A 404 4.44 2.99 7.36
C HIS A 404 5.29 4.28 7.49
N LEU A 405 6.43 4.36 6.80
CA LEU A 405 7.25 5.58 6.77
C LEU A 405 6.47 6.77 6.21
N GLY A 406 5.81 6.60 5.06
CA GLY A 406 5.06 7.68 4.40
C GLY A 406 3.81 8.15 5.15
N GLU A 407 3.15 7.25 5.87
CA GLU A 407 1.98 7.55 6.71
C GLU A 407 2.36 8.17 8.06
N LYS A 408 3.38 7.63 8.74
CA LYS A 408 3.70 7.99 10.13
C LYS A 408 4.59 9.21 10.25
N LEU A 409 5.49 9.48 9.31
CA LEU A 409 6.45 10.58 9.44
C LEU A 409 5.79 11.97 9.46
N PRO A 410 4.83 12.30 8.57
CA PRO A 410 4.20 13.64 8.57
C PRO A 410 3.33 13.97 9.79
N VAL A 411 3.05 12.99 10.66
CA VAL A 411 2.23 13.18 11.86
C VAL A 411 3.13 13.29 13.11
N SER A 412 3.26 14.52 13.61
CA SER A 412 4.02 14.87 14.82
C SER A 412 3.23 15.85 15.71
N ARG A 413 3.29 15.71 17.03
CA ARG A 413 2.45 16.48 17.97
C ARG A 413 2.98 17.90 18.19
N TRP A 414 2.12 18.90 18.00
CA TRP A 414 2.45 20.34 18.13
C TRP A 414 3.67 20.72 17.28
N GLN A 415 4.71 21.35 17.86
CA GLN A 415 5.91 21.75 17.11
C GLN A 415 6.86 20.58 16.82
N ARG A 416 6.88 19.54 17.67
CA ARG A 416 7.13 18.12 17.32
C ARG A 416 6.95 17.23 18.55
N ASP A 417 6.81 15.94 18.30
CA ASP A 417 7.35 14.89 19.17
C ASP A 417 8.50 14.14 18.50
N LEU A 418 9.19 13.27 19.22
CA LEU A 418 10.44 12.62 18.78
C LEU A 418 10.24 11.19 18.22
N THR A 419 9.00 10.79 17.88
CA THR A 419 8.73 9.44 17.34
C THR A 419 9.25 9.24 15.91
N ASP A 420 9.56 10.30 15.19
CA ASP A 420 10.19 10.28 13.87
C ASP A 420 11.69 9.91 13.95
N SER A 421 12.44 10.42 14.94
CA SER A 421 13.90 10.25 15.03
C SER A 421 14.40 8.80 15.12
N THR A 422 13.59 7.89 15.67
CA THR A 422 13.89 6.45 15.64
C THR A 422 13.42 5.79 14.34
N VAL A 423 12.28 6.24 13.80
CA VAL A 423 11.66 5.69 12.59
C VAL A 423 12.47 6.02 11.33
N LEU A 424 13.03 7.24 11.23
CA LEU A 424 13.92 7.68 10.14
C LEU A 424 15.17 6.82 9.98
N ARG A 425 15.63 6.12 11.04
CA ARG A 425 16.76 5.18 10.95
C ARG A 425 16.41 3.88 10.19
N ASN A 426 15.13 3.67 9.86
CA ASN A 426 14.63 2.50 9.13
C ASN A 426 14.38 2.78 7.64
N MET A 427 14.68 3.99 7.13
CA MET A 427 14.62 4.29 5.68
C MET A 427 15.45 3.28 4.86
N GLY A 428 16.58 2.84 5.42
CA GLY A 428 17.44 1.80 4.85
C GLY A 428 16.78 0.43 4.68
N GLU A 429 15.81 0.06 5.52
CA GLU A 429 15.11 -1.24 5.35
C GLU A 429 14.23 -1.24 4.10
N GLY A 430 13.40 -0.21 3.91
CA GLY A 430 12.47 -0.12 2.78
C GLY A 430 13.21 -0.02 1.45
N LEU A 431 14.25 0.82 1.38
CA LEU A 431 15.11 0.95 0.20
C LEU A 431 15.99 -0.30 -0.01
N GLY A 432 16.46 -0.93 1.07
CA GLY A 432 17.29 -2.15 1.01
C GLY A 432 16.55 -3.37 0.49
N HIS A 433 15.30 -3.60 0.95
CA HIS A 433 14.45 -4.65 0.39
C HIS A 433 14.08 -4.37 -1.08
N SER A 434 13.79 -3.11 -1.44
CA SER A 434 13.55 -2.72 -2.84
C SER A 434 14.78 -3.00 -3.73
N LEU A 435 15.97 -2.54 -3.31
CA LEU A 435 17.23 -2.74 -4.04
C LEU A 435 17.60 -4.22 -4.18
N LEU A 436 17.36 -5.02 -3.14
CA LEU A 436 17.54 -6.47 -3.20
C LEU A 436 16.63 -7.10 -4.26
N ALA A 437 15.36 -6.74 -4.27
CA ALA A 437 14.39 -7.23 -5.25
C ALA A 437 14.81 -6.88 -6.68
N TYR A 438 15.15 -5.62 -6.97
CA TYR A 438 15.60 -5.21 -8.32
C TYR A 438 16.83 -6.01 -8.78
N LYS A 439 17.79 -6.27 -7.87
CA LYS A 439 18.98 -7.09 -8.12
C LYS A 439 18.71 -8.60 -8.17
N SER A 440 17.52 -9.05 -7.80
CA SER A 440 17.03 -10.43 -7.97
C SER A 440 16.22 -10.56 -9.27
N ALA A 441 15.28 -9.65 -9.56
CA ALA A 441 14.59 -9.60 -10.86
C ALA A 441 15.57 -9.53 -12.05
N LEU A 442 16.59 -8.66 -11.98
CA LEU A 442 17.69 -8.62 -12.96
C LEU A 442 18.45 -9.96 -13.10
N GLN A 443 18.63 -10.69 -12.00
CA GLN A 443 19.30 -12.00 -11.99
C GLN A 443 18.40 -13.10 -12.59
N GLY A 444 17.07 -12.98 -12.44
CA GLY A 444 16.09 -13.83 -13.08
C GLY A 444 15.98 -13.57 -14.59
N ILE A 445 15.86 -12.30 -15.00
CA ILE A 445 15.79 -11.88 -16.41
C ILE A 445 16.99 -12.44 -17.19
N ALA A 446 18.20 -12.32 -16.63
CA ALA A 446 19.43 -12.83 -17.24
C ALA A 446 19.50 -14.36 -17.40
N LYS A 447 18.52 -15.12 -16.89
CA LYS A 447 18.41 -16.58 -17.04
C LYS A 447 17.32 -17.01 -18.03
N LEU A 448 16.43 -16.11 -18.45
CA LEU A 448 15.27 -16.44 -19.29
C LEU A 448 15.72 -16.90 -20.69
N GLN A 449 15.06 -17.94 -21.19
CA GLN A 449 15.17 -18.40 -22.58
C GLN A 449 13.77 -18.66 -23.14
N VAL A 450 13.41 -17.94 -24.21
CA VAL A 450 12.08 -18.05 -24.81
C VAL A 450 11.90 -19.42 -25.48
N ASN A 451 10.72 -20.00 -25.30
CA ASN A 451 10.37 -21.33 -25.78
C ASN A 451 9.32 -21.21 -26.91
N GLU A 452 9.74 -20.65 -28.05
CA GLU A 452 8.87 -20.38 -29.22
C GLU A 452 8.03 -21.59 -29.64
N THR A 453 8.57 -22.81 -29.51
CA THR A 453 7.84 -24.05 -29.77
C THR A 453 6.57 -24.16 -28.91
N ARG A 454 6.67 -23.90 -27.61
CA ARG A 454 5.55 -24.01 -26.64
C ARG A 454 4.53 -22.89 -26.81
N LEU A 455 5.00 -21.67 -27.12
CA LEU A 455 4.16 -20.53 -27.49
C LEU A 455 3.34 -20.85 -28.77
N SER A 456 4.01 -21.42 -29.77
CA SER A 456 3.41 -21.83 -31.03
C SER A 456 2.44 -23.02 -30.86
N GLU A 457 2.72 -23.97 -29.98
CA GLU A 457 1.82 -25.09 -29.65
C GLU A 457 0.48 -24.60 -29.08
N ASP A 458 0.49 -23.70 -28.09
CA ASP A 458 -0.74 -23.12 -27.52
C ASP A 458 -1.57 -22.39 -28.59
N LEU A 459 -0.92 -21.55 -29.40
CA LEU A 459 -1.60 -20.85 -30.51
C LEU A 459 -2.15 -21.81 -31.57
N ASN A 460 -1.46 -22.92 -31.87
CA ASN A 460 -1.95 -23.94 -32.80
C ASN A 460 -3.16 -24.74 -32.24
N GLN A 461 -3.36 -24.75 -30.92
CA GLN A 461 -4.46 -25.45 -30.25
C GLN A 461 -5.69 -24.55 -30.04
N SER A 462 -5.50 -23.24 -29.89
CA SER A 462 -6.58 -22.28 -29.59
C SER A 462 -7.13 -21.55 -30.82
N TRP A 463 -7.85 -22.26 -31.71
CA TRP A 463 -8.46 -21.66 -32.91
C TRP A 463 -9.71 -20.81 -32.62
N GLU A 464 -10.34 -21.01 -31.46
CA GLU A 464 -11.48 -20.25 -30.96
C GLU A 464 -11.23 -18.74 -30.84
N VAL A 465 -9.98 -18.31 -30.69
CA VAL A 465 -9.62 -16.87 -30.62
C VAL A 465 -9.91 -16.13 -31.93
N LEU A 466 -10.03 -16.85 -33.06
CA LEU A 466 -10.43 -16.26 -34.34
C LEU A 466 -11.94 -15.96 -34.43
N ALA A 467 -12.75 -16.33 -33.43
CA ALA A 467 -14.15 -15.92 -33.38
C ALA A 467 -14.31 -14.39 -33.33
N GLU A 468 -13.42 -13.66 -32.64
CA GLU A 468 -13.45 -12.20 -32.55
C GLU A 468 -13.29 -11.49 -33.92
N PRO A 469 -12.22 -11.73 -34.71
CA PRO A 469 -12.07 -11.09 -36.01
C PRO A 469 -13.18 -11.50 -36.99
N ILE A 470 -13.67 -12.75 -36.93
CA ILE A 470 -14.79 -13.20 -37.77
C ILE A 470 -16.07 -12.43 -37.43
N GLN A 471 -16.48 -12.30 -36.16
CA GLN A 471 -17.67 -11.48 -35.83
C GLN A 471 -17.47 -10.01 -36.21
N THR A 472 -16.24 -9.50 -36.12
CA THR A 472 -15.94 -8.09 -36.40
C THR A 472 -16.04 -7.78 -37.90
N VAL A 473 -15.56 -8.68 -38.75
CA VAL A 473 -15.76 -8.59 -40.21
C VAL A 473 -17.23 -8.80 -40.58
N MET A 474 -17.94 -9.74 -39.95
CA MET A 474 -19.39 -9.92 -40.12
C MET A 474 -20.18 -8.64 -39.77
N ARG A 475 -19.84 -7.98 -38.66
CA ARG A 475 -20.42 -6.67 -38.26
C ARG A 475 -20.12 -5.59 -39.29
N ARG A 476 -18.88 -5.49 -39.79
CA ARG A 476 -18.48 -4.53 -40.85
C ARG A 476 -19.35 -4.66 -42.11
N TYR A 477 -19.74 -5.88 -42.47
CA TYR A 477 -20.59 -6.15 -43.64
C TYR A 477 -22.08 -6.31 -43.30
N SER A 478 -22.50 -5.93 -42.09
CA SER A 478 -23.91 -5.97 -41.63
C SER A 478 -24.58 -7.34 -41.71
N VAL A 479 -23.80 -8.42 -41.59
CA VAL A 479 -24.33 -9.78 -41.47
C VAL A 479 -25.14 -9.86 -40.15
N PRO A 480 -26.42 -10.27 -40.18
CA PRO A 480 -27.26 -10.29 -38.98
C PRO A 480 -26.79 -11.34 -37.97
N GLU A 481 -27.01 -11.06 -36.68
CA GLU A 481 -26.77 -11.97 -35.54
C GLU A 481 -25.36 -12.62 -35.56
N PRO A 482 -24.28 -11.82 -35.65
CA PRO A 482 -22.94 -12.34 -35.89
C PRO A 482 -22.29 -12.98 -34.67
N TYR A 483 -22.68 -12.57 -33.45
CA TYR A 483 -22.18 -13.17 -32.21
C TYR A 483 -22.88 -14.51 -31.96
N GLU A 484 -24.18 -14.57 -32.26
CA GLU A 484 -25.05 -15.73 -32.09
C GLU A 484 -24.61 -16.87 -33.00
N LYS A 485 -24.35 -16.58 -34.29
CA LYS A 485 -23.83 -17.55 -35.27
C LYS A 485 -22.46 -18.13 -34.88
N LEU A 486 -21.60 -17.32 -34.24
CA LEU A 486 -20.32 -17.80 -33.72
C LEU A 486 -20.46 -18.56 -32.39
N LYS A 487 -21.46 -18.22 -31.58
CA LYS A 487 -21.83 -18.99 -30.38
C LYS A 487 -22.35 -20.38 -30.74
N GLU A 488 -22.98 -20.56 -31.90
CA GLU A 488 -23.33 -21.89 -32.43
C GLU A 488 -22.11 -22.70 -32.87
N LEU A 489 -21.05 -22.05 -33.38
CA LEU A 489 -19.79 -22.70 -33.75
C LEU A 489 -18.99 -23.18 -32.54
N THR A 490 -18.95 -22.40 -31.45
CA THR A 490 -18.13 -22.67 -30.25
C THR A 490 -18.82 -23.50 -29.17
N ARG A 491 -20.16 -23.61 -29.17
CA ARG A 491 -20.91 -24.28 -28.09
C ARG A 491 -20.82 -25.80 -28.16
N GLY A 492 -20.01 -26.38 -27.28
CA GLY A 492 -19.95 -27.85 -27.07
C GLY A 492 -19.19 -28.62 -28.13
N ARG A 493 -18.31 -27.94 -28.89
CA ARG A 493 -17.42 -28.55 -29.89
C ARG A 493 -16.02 -27.96 -29.73
N ALA A 494 -14.98 -28.77 -29.96
CA ALA A 494 -13.63 -28.25 -30.12
C ALA A 494 -13.58 -27.42 -31.42
N VAL A 495 -13.12 -26.18 -31.33
CA VAL A 495 -12.93 -25.32 -32.51
C VAL A 495 -11.62 -25.73 -33.18
N THR A 496 -11.64 -26.00 -34.47
CA THR A 496 -10.46 -26.41 -35.23
C THR A 496 -10.24 -25.49 -36.41
N LYS A 497 -9.04 -25.55 -36.99
CA LYS A 497 -8.69 -24.89 -38.25
C LYS A 497 -9.72 -25.14 -39.34
N ASP A 498 -10.21 -26.38 -39.45
CA ASP A 498 -11.10 -26.78 -40.53
C ASP A 498 -12.55 -26.35 -40.27
N SER A 499 -13.03 -26.38 -39.02
CA SER A 499 -14.37 -25.87 -38.70
C SER A 499 -14.46 -24.34 -38.76
N ILE A 500 -13.37 -23.62 -38.46
CA ILE A 500 -13.25 -22.17 -38.72
C ILE A 500 -13.35 -21.89 -40.23
N LYS A 501 -12.66 -22.67 -41.07
CA LYS A 501 -12.69 -22.50 -42.53
C LYS A 501 -14.07 -22.79 -43.13
N GLU A 502 -14.67 -23.93 -42.79
CA GLU A 502 -16.02 -24.30 -43.23
C GLU A 502 -17.05 -23.21 -42.87
N PHE A 503 -16.95 -22.64 -41.66
CA PHE A 503 -17.78 -21.52 -41.23
C PHE A 503 -17.58 -20.28 -42.10
N ILE A 504 -16.33 -19.83 -42.32
CA ILE A 504 -16.02 -18.64 -43.15
C ILE A 504 -16.47 -18.84 -44.60
N GLU A 505 -16.29 -20.04 -45.17
CA GLU A 505 -16.75 -20.37 -46.51
C GLU A 505 -18.29 -20.30 -46.62
N GLY A 506 -19.02 -20.65 -45.57
CA GLY A 506 -20.49 -20.54 -45.48
C GLY A 506 -21.05 -19.13 -45.29
N LEU A 507 -20.25 -18.12 -44.93
CA LEU A 507 -20.76 -16.75 -44.67
C LEU A 507 -21.16 -15.99 -45.93
N GLU A 508 -22.14 -15.10 -45.86
CA GLU A 508 -22.44 -14.13 -46.91
C GLU A 508 -21.51 -12.90 -46.79
N LEU A 509 -20.27 -13.05 -47.24
CA LEU A 509 -19.23 -12.01 -47.24
C LEU A 509 -18.62 -11.81 -48.64
N PRO A 510 -18.18 -10.58 -49.00
CA PRO A 510 -17.40 -10.32 -50.21
C PRO A 510 -16.12 -11.17 -50.26
N LYS A 511 -15.69 -11.59 -51.46
CA LYS A 511 -14.57 -12.53 -51.61
C LYS A 511 -13.29 -12.06 -50.90
N GLU A 512 -12.91 -10.80 -51.09
CA GLU A 512 -11.75 -10.17 -50.40
C GLU A 512 -11.79 -10.33 -48.87
N ALA A 513 -12.99 -10.22 -48.28
CA ALA A 513 -13.17 -10.37 -46.84
C ALA A 513 -13.12 -11.84 -46.38
N LYS A 514 -13.54 -12.79 -47.23
CA LYS A 514 -13.34 -14.22 -46.99
C LYS A 514 -11.88 -14.61 -47.12
N ASP A 515 -11.24 -14.22 -48.22
CA ASP A 515 -9.83 -14.52 -48.50
C ASP A 515 -8.95 -14.06 -47.31
N TYR A 516 -9.14 -12.82 -46.84
CA TYR A 516 -8.48 -12.30 -45.63
C TYR A 516 -8.72 -13.14 -44.36
N LEU A 517 -9.98 -13.54 -44.09
CA LEU A 517 -10.29 -14.38 -42.92
C LEU A 517 -9.74 -15.80 -43.03
N LEU A 518 -9.59 -16.34 -44.25
CA LEU A 518 -9.04 -17.68 -44.52
C LEU A 518 -7.51 -17.73 -44.46
N GLU A 519 -6.83 -16.59 -44.64
CA GLU A 519 -5.40 -16.40 -44.40
C GLU A 519 -5.06 -16.17 -42.91
N LEU A 520 -6.04 -15.77 -42.09
CA LEU A 520 -5.84 -15.46 -40.68
C LEU A 520 -5.58 -16.73 -39.85
N THR A 521 -4.66 -16.62 -38.90
CA THR A 521 -4.27 -17.69 -37.96
C THR A 521 -4.06 -17.09 -36.57
N PRO A 522 -4.08 -17.88 -35.48
CA PRO A 522 -3.76 -17.37 -34.14
C PRO A 522 -2.37 -16.71 -34.07
N HIS A 523 -1.39 -17.18 -34.85
CA HIS A 523 -0.06 -16.58 -34.94
C HIS A 523 -0.01 -15.25 -35.69
N THR A 524 -0.96 -14.98 -36.59
CA THR A 524 -1.03 -13.73 -37.38
C THR A 524 -2.05 -12.74 -36.84
N TYR A 525 -3.00 -13.17 -36.01
CA TYR A 525 -3.97 -12.32 -35.33
C TYR A 525 -3.39 -11.63 -34.07
N VAL A 526 -2.26 -10.92 -34.22
CA VAL A 526 -1.57 -10.19 -33.14
C VAL A 526 -1.78 -8.66 -33.18
N GLY A 527 -2.62 -8.18 -34.11
CA GLY A 527 -2.94 -6.77 -34.28
C GLY A 527 -1.70 -5.87 -34.40
N ALA A 528 -1.68 -4.78 -33.65
CA ALA A 528 -0.58 -3.81 -33.63
C ALA A 528 0.56 -4.17 -32.64
N ALA A 529 0.57 -5.36 -32.01
CA ALA A 529 1.51 -5.68 -30.95
C ALA A 529 3.00 -5.53 -31.36
N ILE A 530 3.34 -5.91 -32.58
CA ILE A 530 4.71 -5.79 -33.13
C ILE A 530 5.13 -4.31 -33.27
N GLU A 531 4.20 -3.43 -33.65
CA GLU A 531 4.45 -1.99 -33.81
C GLU A 531 4.55 -1.30 -32.44
N LEU A 532 3.64 -1.61 -31.51
CA LEU A 532 3.65 -1.10 -30.13
C LEU A 532 4.95 -1.49 -29.40
N SER A 533 5.42 -2.72 -29.60
CA SER A 533 6.69 -3.19 -29.04
C SER A 533 7.89 -2.47 -29.65
N LYS A 534 7.90 -2.24 -30.97
CA LYS A 534 9.01 -1.55 -31.68
C LYS A 534 9.02 -0.03 -31.53
N THR A 535 7.93 0.57 -31.06
CA THR A 535 7.81 2.02 -30.83
C THR A 535 8.01 2.41 -29.36
N LEU A 536 8.36 1.46 -28.49
CA LEU A 536 8.61 1.64 -27.05
C LEU A 536 9.60 2.77 -26.75
N ASP A 537 10.76 2.82 -27.42
CA ASP A 537 11.75 3.89 -27.27
C ASP A 537 11.19 5.29 -27.58
N ILE A 538 10.30 5.37 -28.57
CA ILE A 538 9.64 6.62 -28.97
C ILE A 538 8.62 7.01 -27.89
N ALA A 539 7.86 6.06 -27.36
CA ALA A 539 6.92 6.28 -26.26
C ALA A 539 7.65 6.76 -24.98
N ILE A 540 8.71 6.06 -24.55
CA ILE A 540 9.54 6.45 -23.40
C ILE A 540 10.17 7.84 -23.64
N SER A 541 10.73 8.07 -24.84
CA SER A 541 11.27 9.38 -25.22
C SER A 541 10.23 10.51 -25.18
N LEU A 542 8.97 10.23 -25.53
CA LEU A 542 7.88 11.20 -25.49
C LEU A 542 7.38 11.47 -24.07
N ILE A 543 7.32 10.45 -23.21
CA ILE A 543 7.04 10.60 -21.77
C ILE A 543 8.10 11.53 -21.16
N LEU A 544 9.39 11.21 -21.33
CA LEU A 544 10.50 12.00 -20.79
C LEU A 544 10.55 13.44 -21.35
N LYS A 545 10.15 13.67 -22.60
CA LYS A 545 10.14 15.01 -23.23
C LYS A 545 8.92 15.85 -22.86
N ARG A 546 7.74 15.25 -22.68
CA ARG A 546 6.49 15.97 -22.33
C ARG A 546 6.58 16.67 -20.97
N THR A 547 7.32 16.12 -20.01
CA THR A 547 7.52 16.76 -18.70
C THR A 547 8.53 17.92 -18.73
N ILE A 548 9.51 17.90 -19.65
CA ILE A 548 10.52 18.96 -19.78
C ILE A 548 9.88 20.25 -20.33
N PHE A 549 8.95 20.12 -21.28
CA PHE A 549 8.18 21.23 -21.82
C PHE A 549 6.74 21.17 -21.28
N GLY A 550 6.53 21.72 -20.08
CA GLY A 550 5.24 21.74 -19.37
C GLY A 550 4.18 22.66 -20.01
N VAL A 551 3.91 22.50 -21.30
CA VAL A 551 2.90 23.19 -22.10
C VAL A 551 2.40 22.21 -23.16
N GLU A 552 1.08 22.04 -23.31
CA GLU A 552 0.53 21.33 -24.47
C GLU A 552 0.94 22.05 -25.77
N PRO A 553 1.31 21.32 -26.84
CA PRO A 553 1.65 21.92 -28.12
C PRO A 553 0.40 22.50 -28.79
N ASN A 554 0.07 23.74 -28.45
CA ASN A 554 -0.91 24.54 -29.18
C ASN A 554 -0.50 24.59 -30.66
N LEU A 555 -1.32 24.03 -31.54
CA LEU A 555 -1.17 24.16 -33.00
C LEU A 555 -1.51 25.60 -33.43
N ALA A 556 -0.63 26.53 -33.11
CA ALA A 556 -0.69 27.91 -33.58
C ALA A 556 -0.22 27.97 -35.04
N THR A 557 -1.12 28.39 -35.93
CA THR A 557 -0.85 28.51 -37.37
C THR A 557 0.20 29.58 -37.68
N HIS A 558 1.26 29.20 -38.40
CA HIS A 558 2.13 30.16 -39.08
C HIS A 558 2.26 29.81 -40.57
N THR A 559 1.68 30.67 -41.40
CA THR A 559 1.84 30.71 -42.86
C THR A 559 3.02 31.59 -43.25
N THR A 560 3.85 31.15 -44.20
CA THR A 560 4.39 31.97 -45.33
C THR A 560 5.22 31.09 -46.28
N SER A 561 5.12 31.37 -47.60
CA SER A 561 6.10 31.13 -48.69
C SER A 561 6.91 29.81 -48.66
N GLU A 562 6.63 28.85 -49.55
CA GLU A 562 7.09 28.86 -50.96
C GLU A 562 8.60 28.70 -51.10
N ASP A 563 9.04 27.45 -51.30
CA ASP A 563 9.79 27.08 -52.52
C ASP A 563 9.61 25.57 -52.79
N GLU A 564 9.71 25.15 -54.06
CA GLU A 564 9.62 23.75 -54.50
C GLU A 564 11.01 23.08 -54.41
N SER A 565 11.23 21.76 -54.50
CA SER A 565 10.50 20.71 -55.23
C SER A 565 10.82 19.27 -54.73
N GLU A 566 9.92 18.33 -55.05
CA GLU A 566 10.15 16.86 -55.16
C GLU A 566 10.85 16.10 -54.01
N PHE A 567 10.05 15.39 -53.19
CA PHE A 567 10.10 13.91 -53.21
C PHE A 567 8.72 13.32 -52.82
N GLY A 568 8.38 12.15 -53.38
CA GLY A 568 6.99 11.68 -53.47
C GLY A 568 6.44 10.86 -52.30
N LYS A 569 5.42 11.38 -51.64
CA LYS A 569 4.19 10.71 -51.15
C LYS A 569 4.28 9.22 -50.74
N SER A 570 4.23 8.97 -49.43
CA SER A 570 3.49 7.84 -48.83
C SER A 570 2.49 8.40 -47.82
N ASN A 571 1.21 8.02 -47.92
CA ASN A 571 0.15 8.61 -47.09
C ASN A 571 0.14 8.04 -45.68
N MET A 572 0.30 8.91 -44.67
CA MET A 572 0.18 8.56 -43.25
C MET A 572 -1.26 8.78 -42.78
N LEU A 573 -2.04 7.71 -42.68
CA LEU A 573 -3.42 7.76 -42.17
C LEU A 573 -3.41 7.82 -40.63
N TRP A 574 -3.92 8.93 -40.08
CA TRP A 574 -4.06 9.12 -38.65
C TRP A 574 -5.21 8.28 -38.09
N PHE A 575 -4.95 7.57 -36.99
CA PHE A 575 -6.00 6.98 -36.16
C PHE A 575 -6.68 8.06 -35.31
N GLY A 576 -8.00 8.19 -35.45
CA GLY A 576 -8.80 9.09 -34.62
C GLY A 576 -9.26 8.41 -33.34
N ILE A 577 -8.91 8.97 -32.18
CA ILE A 577 -9.52 8.65 -30.88
C ILE A 577 -9.98 9.98 -30.26
N SER A 578 -11.27 10.31 -30.45
CA SER A 578 -11.95 11.40 -29.74
C SER A 578 -13.47 11.20 -29.81
N ASP A 579 -14.17 11.73 -28.80
CA ASP A 579 -15.56 12.19 -28.80
C ASP A 579 -16.69 11.25 -29.28
N TYR A 580 -17.22 10.52 -28.30
CA TYR A 580 -18.64 10.09 -28.28
C TYR A 580 -19.37 10.69 -27.07
N ARG A 581 -19.74 11.98 -27.14
CA ARG A 581 -20.73 12.61 -26.24
C ARG A 581 -21.64 13.60 -26.98
N SER A 582 -22.93 13.53 -26.65
CA SER A 582 -24.02 14.47 -27.01
C SER A 582 -24.37 14.71 -28.49
N GLU A 583 -25.20 13.82 -29.06
CA GLU A 583 -26.32 14.25 -29.92
C GLU A 583 -27.62 14.15 -29.12
N PHE A 584 -28.28 15.28 -28.77
CA PHE A 584 -29.69 15.29 -28.34
C PHE A 584 -30.32 16.71 -28.38
N ALA A 585 -30.33 17.37 -29.56
CA ALA A 585 -31.19 18.53 -29.81
C ALA A 585 -31.31 18.87 -31.33
N LYS A 586 -32.29 18.29 -32.03
CA LYS A 586 -32.73 18.77 -33.36
C LYS A 586 -34.22 19.10 -33.31
N PHE A 587 -34.58 20.38 -33.34
CA PHE A 587 -35.85 20.92 -33.89
C PHE A 587 -35.82 22.46 -33.89
N GLY A 588 -36.41 23.10 -34.91
CA GLY A 588 -36.78 24.53 -34.87
C GLY A 588 -35.86 25.52 -35.60
N HIS A 589 -36.17 25.73 -36.89
CA HIS A 589 -35.55 26.65 -37.86
C HIS A 589 -35.57 28.18 -37.51
N PRO A 590 -34.93 29.06 -38.31
CA PRO A 590 -34.22 30.25 -37.80
C PRO A 590 -34.76 31.62 -38.29
N ALA A 591 -34.17 32.71 -37.78
CA ALA A 591 -34.03 33.98 -38.51
C ALA A 591 -32.92 34.91 -37.96
N LYS A 592 -31.93 35.23 -38.82
CA LYS A 592 -31.24 36.56 -38.99
C LYS A 592 -30.46 37.19 -37.80
N MET A 593 -29.44 38.05 -37.99
CA MET A 593 -28.56 38.39 -39.14
C MET A 593 -27.50 39.42 -38.67
N GLU A 594 -26.19 39.16 -38.87
CA GLU A 594 -25.07 40.14 -38.90
C GLU A 594 -24.78 40.95 -37.58
N THR A 595 -23.63 41.60 -37.32
CA THR A 595 -22.25 41.67 -37.88
C THR A 595 -21.25 42.17 -36.81
N GLY A 596 -19.92 42.01 -37.02
CA GLY A 596 -18.84 42.71 -36.27
C GLY A 596 -18.39 42.00 -34.99
N ILE A 597 -17.14 41.54 -34.74
CA ILE A 597 -15.74 41.86 -35.15
C ILE A 597 -15.03 42.91 -34.27
N ALA A 598 -13.86 42.49 -33.74
CA ALA A 598 -12.80 43.20 -33.00
C ALA A 598 -13.13 43.76 -31.59
N CYS A 599 -12.30 43.71 -30.53
CA CYS A 599 -10.91 43.30 -30.20
C CYS A 599 -10.03 44.46 -29.66
N CYS A 600 -8.96 44.10 -28.93
CA CYS A 600 -7.94 44.95 -28.27
C CYS A 600 -8.44 45.75 -27.04
N ALA A 601 -7.91 45.70 -25.80
CA ALA A 601 -6.74 45.08 -25.12
C ALA A 601 -5.52 45.98 -24.79
N ARG A 602 -4.98 45.76 -23.57
CA ARG A 602 -3.71 46.25 -22.95
C ARG A 602 -3.61 47.72 -22.47
N GLY A 603 -2.91 47.90 -21.35
CA GLY A 603 -2.48 49.18 -20.73
C GLY A 603 -2.18 49.01 -19.23
N ALA A 604 -1.05 49.52 -18.70
CA ALA A 604 -0.60 49.28 -17.32
C ALA A 604 0.35 50.38 -16.76
N TYR A 605 0.70 50.26 -15.45
CA TYR A 605 1.70 51.02 -14.64
C TYR A 605 1.33 52.40 -14.00
N LEU A 606 1.18 52.39 -12.65
CA LEU A 606 1.96 53.07 -11.57
C LEU A 606 2.66 54.46 -11.81
N PRO A 607 3.12 55.21 -10.76
CA PRO A 607 2.47 55.66 -9.49
C PRO A 607 2.85 57.13 -9.05
N GLY A 608 2.37 57.71 -7.91
CA GLY A 608 3.13 58.79 -7.20
C GLY A 608 2.50 59.80 -6.17
N VAL A 609 2.98 59.72 -4.90
CA VAL A 609 3.59 60.79 -4.02
C VAL A 609 2.83 62.05 -3.42
N SER A 610 2.96 62.22 -2.08
CA SER A 610 2.94 63.46 -1.21
C SER A 610 1.61 64.19 -0.83
N GLN A 611 1.47 65.01 0.25
CA GLN A 611 2.13 65.21 1.59
C GLN A 611 1.23 66.05 2.58
N HIS A 612 1.65 66.16 3.87
CA HIS A 612 1.21 67.09 4.96
C HIS A 612 -0.20 66.91 5.63
N SER A 613 -0.47 67.33 6.89
CA SER A 613 0.35 67.44 8.13
C SER A 613 -0.49 67.76 9.41
N LYS A 614 0.09 67.51 10.60
CA LYS A 614 -0.29 67.96 11.99
C LYS A 614 -1.36 67.18 12.78
N ALA A 615 -1.20 67.23 14.11
CA ALA A 615 -1.98 66.60 15.20
C ALA A 615 -2.40 67.70 16.23
N PRO A 616 -2.84 67.50 17.52
CA PRO A 616 -2.41 66.46 18.49
C PRO A 616 -3.50 65.96 19.51
N VAL A 617 -3.03 65.32 20.59
CA VAL A 617 -3.66 65.05 21.93
C VAL A 617 -4.22 63.63 22.17
N SER A 618 -3.63 62.99 23.18
CA SER A 618 -4.16 61.92 24.05
C SER A 618 -3.91 62.34 25.51
N PRO A 619 -4.44 61.67 26.57
CA PRO A 619 -3.71 60.50 27.11
C PRO A 619 -4.55 59.44 27.89
N GLN A 620 -3.91 58.27 28.13
CA GLN A 620 -4.06 57.39 29.33
C GLN A 620 -5.43 56.72 29.66
N SER A 621 -5.54 55.71 30.54
CA SER A 621 -4.86 54.39 30.71
C SER A 621 -5.38 53.71 32.01
N ILE A 622 -4.97 52.45 32.30
CA ILE A 622 -4.99 51.72 33.60
C ILE A 622 -6.08 50.64 33.80
N SER A 623 -5.62 49.45 34.20
CA SER A 623 -6.33 48.21 34.64
C SER A 623 -6.34 48.13 36.21
N PRO A 624 -6.66 47.03 36.95
CA PRO A 624 -7.08 45.66 36.57
C PRO A 624 -8.16 44.99 37.50
N SER A 625 -8.39 43.68 37.28
CA SER A 625 -8.53 42.60 38.31
C SER A 625 -9.89 42.04 38.79
N CYS A 626 -9.86 40.70 38.95
CA CYS A 626 -10.44 39.84 40.02
C CYS A 626 -11.96 39.57 40.22
N SER A 627 -12.36 38.38 39.70
CA SER A 627 -12.72 37.17 40.47
C SER A 627 -14.09 36.94 41.16
N SER A 628 -14.81 35.94 40.61
CA SER A 628 -15.33 34.73 41.29
C SER A 628 -16.74 34.68 41.93
N ARG A 629 -17.22 33.42 42.06
CA ARG A 629 -18.47 32.89 42.65
C ARG A 629 -19.73 33.02 41.75
N SER A 630 -20.61 32.03 41.51
CA SER A 630 -20.94 30.67 42.05
C SER A 630 -22.32 30.61 42.74
N LEU A 631 -22.96 29.43 42.70
CA LEU A 631 -24.30 29.04 43.18
C LEU A 631 -25.49 29.41 42.25
N LYS A 632 -26.65 28.73 42.28
CA LYS A 632 -27.01 27.28 42.27
C LYS A 632 -28.55 27.15 42.42
N SER A 633 -29.18 26.17 41.75
CA SER A 633 -30.55 25.64 42.02
C SER A 633 -31.74 26.62 41.90
N SER A 634 -33.02 26.24 41.76
CA SER A 634 -33.69 24.92 41.77
C SER A 634 -34.90 24.88 40.81
N SER A 635 -35.43 23.68 40.54
CA SER A 635 -36.68 23.40 39.81
C SER A 635 -37.94 23.44 40.70
N LEU A 636 -39.15 23.52 40.12
CA LEU A 636 -40.20 22.46 40.18
C LEU A 636 -41.62 22.85 39.65
N PHE A 637 -42.42 21.80 39.36
CA PHE A 637 -43.89 21.69 39.22
C PHE A 637 -44.67 22.29 38.03
N GLY A 638 -45.61 21.50 37.49
CA GLY A 638 -46.75 21.97 36.68
C GLY A 638 -47.27 21.05 35.55
N GLU A 639 -47.88 19.89 35.84
CA GLU A 639 -48.62 19.09 34.83
C GLU A 639 -50.06 19.61 34.60
N THR A 640 -50.62 19.38 33.39
CA THR A 640 -52.00 18.88 33.12
C THR A 640 -52.15 18.61 31.60
N LEU A 641 -53.20 17.88 31.17
CA LEU A 641 -53.24 17.03 29.97
C LEU A 641 -54.31 17.39 28.88
N ARG A 642 -53.99 17.02 27.62
CA ARG A 642 -54.85 16.49 26.51
C ARG A 642 -55.49 17.38 25.39
N PHE A 643 -55.24 16.90 24.14
CA PHE A 643 -56.01 16.97 22.85
C PHE A 643 -56.25 18.34 22.12
N VAL A 644 -55.51 18.72 21.05
CA VAL A 644 -55.50 18.18 19.64
C VAL A 644 -56.89 18.27 18.97
N PRO A 645 -57.13 19.06 17.87
CA PRO A 645 -56.51 18.73 16.56
C PRO A 645 -56.24 19.84 15.50
N ARG A 646 -55.31 19.48 14.58
CA ARG A 646 -55.20 19.76 13.12
C ARG A 646 -55.14 21.18 12.52
N SER A 647 -54.19 21.26 11.58
CA SER A 647 -54.18 21.97 10.28
C SER A 647 -53.78 23.45 10.20
N SER A 648 -52.60 23.67 9.62
CA SER A 648 -52.35 24.74 8.65
C SER A 648 -51.10 24.41 7.82
N LEU A 649 -51.21 24.49 6.49
CA LEU A 649 -50.08 24.39 5.56
C LEU A 649 -50.00 25.69 4.75
N LYS A 650 -48.93 26.47 4.95
CA LYS A 650 -48.30 27.26 3.86
C LYS A 650 -46.90 27.77 4.23
N VAL A 651 -45.99 27.55 3.28
CA VAL A 651 -44.54 27.75 3.36
C VAL A 651 -44.14 29.22 3.38
N SER A 652 -43.07 29.54 4.12
CA SER A 652 -42.17 30.67 3.84
C SER A 652 -40.71 30.21 3.81
N LYS A 653 -39.84 30.91 3.08
CA LYS A 653 -38.56 30.38 2.58
C LYS A 653 -37.43 30.26 3.62
N ALA A 654 -36.67 29.17 3.46
CA ALA A 654 -35.22 29.04 3.61
C ALA A 654 -34.54 29.31 4.98
N LYS A 655 -34.12 28.20 5.62
CA LYS A 655 -32.74 28.02 6.08
C LYS A 655 -32.33 26.56 5.81
N ASN A 656 -31.11 26.34 5.31
CA ASN A 656 -30.53 25.00 5.27
C ASN A 656 -30.08 24.63 6.70
N SER A 657 -30.88 23.80 7.36
CA SER A 657 -30.45 23.00 8.50
C SER A 657 -30.85 21.56 8.23
N SER A 658 -30.02 20.85 7.47
CA SER A 658 -30.08 19.39 7.42
C SER A 658 -29.79 18.87 8.82
N LEU A 659 -30.85 18.45 9.54
CA LEU A 659 -30.72 17.68 10.77
C LEU A 659 -30.17 16.30 10.38
N VAL A 660 -28.85 16.23 10.26
CA VAL A 660 -28.13 14.96 10.13
C VAL A 660 -28.17 14.32 11.50
N THR A 661 -29.15 13.44 11.71
CA THR A 661 -29.21 12.54 12.86
C THR A 661 -28.05 11.55 12.74
N ARG A 662 -26.87 11.96 13.21
CA ARG A 662 -25.79 11.00 13.49
C ARG A 662 -26.32 10.03 14.54
N CYS A 663 -26.11 8.73 14.30
CA CYS A 663 -26.16 7.75 15.38
C CYS A 663 -25.16 8.19 16.47
N GLU A 664 -25.53 8.08 17.75
CA GLU A 664 -24.58 8.34 18.82
C GLU A 664 -23.67 7.11 18.98
N ILE A 665 -22.38 7.34 19.24
CA ILE A 665 -21.40 6.26 19.30
C ILE A 665 -21.66 5.43 20.56
N GLY A 666 -22.18 4.21 20.38
CA GLY A 666 -22.56 3.29 21.46
C GLY A 666 -24.06 2.99 21.60
N ASP A 667 -24.89 3.42 20.64
CA ASP A 667 -26.26 2.88 20.48
C ASP A 667 -26.21 1.42 20.01
N SER A 668 -26.87 0.50 20.72
CA SER A 668 -27.02 -0.88 20.24
C SER A 668 -27.92 -0.97 19.01
N LEU A 669 -27.81 -2.06 18.24
CA LEU A 669 -28.63 -2.28 17.03
C LEU A 669 -30.14 -2.18 17.29
N GLU A 670 -30.65 -2.71 18.40
CA GLU A 670 -32.08 -2.63 18.72
C GLU A 670 -32.52 -1.19 19.05
N GLU A 671 -31.69 -0.44 19.76
CA GLU A 671 -31.92 0.97 20.07
C GLU A 671 -31.87 1.83 18.80
N PHE A 672 -30.88 1.60 17.93
CA PHE A 672 -30.81 2.24 16.61
C PHE A 672 -32.06 1.93 15.77
N LEU A 673 -32.40 0.65 15.60
CA LEU A 673 -33.54 0.24 14.77
C LEU A 673 -34.86 0.84 15.29
N THR A 674 -35.03 0.91 16.61
CA THR A 674 -36.20 1.52 17.27
C THR A 674 -36.25 3.06 17.11
N LYS A 675 -35.09 3.73 16.96
CA LYS A 675 -35.00 5.15 16.60
C LYS A 675 -35.20 5.38 15.10
N ALA A 676 -34.80 4.44 14.26
CA ALA A 676 -34.70 4.61 12.81
C ALA A 676 -35.96 4.20 12.03
N THR A 677 -36.79 3.29 12.56
CA THR A 677 -38.10 2.95 11.98
C THR A 677 -39.15 2.66 13.04
N SER A 678 -40.41 2.96 12.75
CA SER A 678 -41.56 2.54 13.58
C SER A 678 -42.09 1.15 13.24
N ASP A 679 -41.60 0.52 12.18
CA ASP A 679 -42.09 -0.77 11.70
C ASP A 679 -41.47 -1.94 12.48
N LYS A 680 -42.26 -2.52 13.39
CA LYS A 680 -41.82 -3.63 14.24
C LYS A 680 -41.53 -4.92 13.48
N GLY A 681 -42.15 -5.12 12.31
CA GLY A 681 -41.87 -6.27 11.47
C GLY A 681 -40.50 -6.15 10.82
N LEU A 682 -40.18 -4.96 10.29
CA LEU A 682 -38.86 -4.66 9.72
C LEU A 682 -37.74 -4.75 10.78
N ILE A 683 -37.96 -4.21 11.99
CA ILE A 683 -37.03 -4.36 13.12
C ILE A 683 -36.79 -5.86 13.41
N ARG A 684 -37.85 -6.67 13.48
CA ARG A 684 -37.75 -8.10 13.76
C ARG A 684 -36.99 -8.87 12.68
N VAL A 685 -37.22 -8.57 11.40
CA VAL A 685 -36.44 -9.15 10.28
C VAL A 685 -34.96 -8.79 10.42
N LEU A 686 -34.62 -7.51 10.60
CA LEU A 686 -33.24 -7.04 10.64
C LEU A 686 -32.46 -7.54 11.88
N MET A 687 -33.13 -7.71 13.02
CA MET A 687 -32.55 -8.34 14.21
C MET A 687 -32.30 -9.85 13.99
N CYS A 688 -33.27 -10.58 13.40
CA CYS A 688 -33.08 -11.99 13.07
C CYS A 688 -31.95 -12.22 12.06
N MET A 689 -31.82 -11.36 11.05
CA MET A 689 -30.68 -11.40 10.13
C MET A 689 -29.36 -11.14 10.86
N GLY A 690 -29.29 -10.14 11.76
CA GLY A 690 -28.07 -9.87 12.56
C GLY A 690 -27.59 -11.08 13.38
N GLU A 691 -28.51 -11.85 13.97
CA GLU A 691 -28.20 -13.10 14.68
C GLU A 691 -27.74 -14.24 13.75
N ALA A 692 -28.30 -14.31 12.53
CA ALA A 692 -27.81 -15.22 11.50
C ALA A 692 -26.36 -14.86 11.10
N LEU A 693 -26.08 -13.59 10.82
CA LEU A 693 -24.73 -13.10 10.50
C LEU A 693 -23.73 -13.45 11.61
N ARG A 694 -24.07 -13.20 12.88
CA ARG A 694 -23.22 -13.57 14.04
C ARG A 694 -22.94 -15.08 14.07
N THR A 695 -23.94 -15.90 13.78
CA THR A 695 -23.82 -17.37 13.74
C THR A 695 -22.98 -17.85 12.56
N ILE A 696 -23.16 -17.26 11.37
CA ILE A 696 -22.35 -17.54 10.17
C ILE A 696 -20.90 -17.16 10.43
N ALA A 697 -20.63 -16.00 11.01
CA ALA A 697 -19.27 -15.55 11.34
C ALA A 697 -18.52 -16.55 12.23
N PHE A 698 -19.19 -17.11 13.25
CA PHE A 698 -18.62 -18.19 14.06
C PHE A 698 -18.36 -19.47 13.25
N LYS A 699 -19.25 -19.82 12.32
CA LYS A 699 -19.15 -21.03 11.49
C LYS A 699 -18.06 -20.92 10.43
N VAL A 700 -17.93 -19.78 9.73
CA VAL A 700 -16.81 -19.49 8.82
C VAL A 700 -15.47 -19.60 9.55
N ARG A 701 -15.38 -19.14 10.80
CA ARG A 701 -14.17 -19.28 11.65
C ARG A 701 -13.89 -20.70 12.18
N THR A 702 -14.81 -21.67 12.05
CA THR A 702 -14.71 -22.98 12.73
C THR A 702 -15.02 -24.20 11.86
N ALA A 703 -15.52 -24.00 10.63
CA ALA A 703 -15.75 -25.07 9.66
C ALA A 703 -14.44 -25.54 9.01
N SER A 704 -14.45 -26.75 8.46
CA SER A 704 -13.39 -27.26 7.59
C SER A 704 -13.81 -27.08 6.14
N CYS A 705 -13.19 -26.13 5.43
CA CYS A 705 -13.58 -25.72 4.07
C CYS A 705 -13.44 -26.82 3.00
N GLY A 706 -12.56 -27.80 3.22
CA GLY A 706 -12.21 -28.86 2.27
C GLY A 706 -13.29 -29.91 2.01
N GLY A 707 -14.50 -29.50 1.62
CA GLY A 707 -15.60 -30.37 1.24
C GLY A 707 -16.61 -29.69 0.32
N THR A 708 -16.55 -30.02 -0.97
CA THR A 708 -17.62 -29.75 -1.95
C THR A 708 -18.88 -30.47 -1.51
N ALA A 709 -20.00 -29.75 -1.38
CA ALA A 709 -21.23 -30.31 -0.83
C ALA A 709 -22.19 -30.82 -1.92
N CYS A 710 -22.45 -29.99 -2.93
CA CYS A 710 -23.41 -30.23 -4.01
C CYS A 710 -22.99 -29.44 -5.27
N VAL A 711 -23.74 -29.64 -6.35
CA VAL A 711 -23.69 -28.78 -7.54
C VAL A 711 -25.05 -28.07 -7.63
N ASN A 712 -25.04 -26.74 -7.85
CA ASN A 712 -26.27 -25.95 -7.90
C ASN A 712 -27.05 -26.16 -9.21
N SER A 713 -28.18 -25.46 -9.38
CA SER A 713 -29.01 -25.56 -10.60
C SER A 713 -28.42 -24.87 -11.85
N PHE A 714 -27.30 -24.15 -11.71
CA PHE A 714 -26.59 -23.47 -12.79
C PHE A 714 -25.34 -24.23 -13.27
N GLY A 715 -24.77 -25.09 -12.40
CA GLY A 715 -23.63 -25.96 -12.68
C GLY A 715 -22.41 -25.76 -11.78
N ASP A 716 -22.49 -24.89 -10.77
CA ASP A 716 -21.36 -24.49 -9.93
C ASP A 716 -21.14 -25.44 -8.74
N GLU A 717 -19.89 -25.66 -8.34
CA GLU A 717 -19.52 -26.43 -7.14
C GLU A 717 -19.77 -25.64 -5.85
N GLN A 718 -20.80 -26.02 -5.09
CA GLN A 718 -21.15 -25.37 -3.83
C GLN A 718 -20.22 -25.82 -2.69
N LEU A 719 -19.61 -24.86 -1.98
CA LEU A 719 -18.86 -25.15 -0.77
C LEU A 719 -19.82 -25.46 0.39
N ALA A 720 -19.43 -26.36 1.29
CA ALA A 720 -20.26 -26.71 2.45
C ALA A 720 -20.53 -25.53 3.41
N VAL A 721 -19.78 -24.44 3.31
CA VAL A 721 -19.99 -23.20 4.10
C VAL A 721 -21.11 -22.33 3.52
N ASP A 722 -21.32 -22.34 2.20
CA ASP A 722 -22.29 -21.49 1.50
C ASP A 722 -23.70 -22.02 1.74
N MET A 723 -23.88 -23.33 1.54
CA MET A 723 -25.11 -24.03 1.90
C MET A 723 -25.44 -23.95 3.40
N LEU A 724 -24.42 -23.85 4.27
CA LEU A 724 -24.62 -23.63 5.70
C LEU A 724 -25.09 -22.20 6.00
N ALA A 725 -24.51 -21.19 5.36
CA ALA A 725 -24.92 -19.80 5.50
C ALA A 725 -26.34 -19.58 4.96
N ASN A 726 -26.62 -20.12 3.78
CA ASN A 726 -27.93 -20.12 3.13
C ASN A 726 -29.03 -20.69 4.05
N ASN A 727 -28.80 -21.86 4.66
CA ASN A 727 -29.76 -22.49 5.56
C ASN A 727 -30.00 -21.64 6.82
N LEU A 728 -28.97 -21.07 7.43
CA LEU A 728 -29.11 -20.20 8.61
C LEU A 728 -29.93 -18.93 8.32
N LEU A 729 -29.81 -18.37 7.10
CA LEU A 729 -30.57 -17.19 6.69
C LEU A 729 -32.05 -17.53 6.45
N PHE A 730 -32.36 -18.65 5.78
CA PHE A 730 -33.74 -19.12 5.65
C PHE A 730 -34.39 -19.49 7.01
N GLU A 731 -33.65 -20.11 7.93
CA GLU A 731 -34.12 -20.37 9.30
C GLU A 731 -34.43 -19.06 10.05
N ALA A 732 -33.53 -18.07 9.98
CA ALA A 732 -33.72 -16.78 10.64
C ALA A 732 -34.89 -15.97 10.05
N LEU A 733 -35.09 -16.01 8.73
CA LEU A 733 -36.23 -15.38 8.06
C LEU A 733 -37.56 -16.06 8.44
N THR A 734 -37.57 -17.39 8.56
CA THR A 734 -38.73 -18.13 9.10
C THR A 734 -39.01 -17.77 10.56
N TYR A 735 -37.98 -17.66 11.39
CA TYR A 735 -38.07 -17.28 12.81
C TYR A 735 -38.38 -15.79 13.04
N SER A 736 -38.27 -14.95 12.00
CA SER A 736 -38.76 -13.57 12.05
C SER A 736 -40.28 -13.50 12.19
N HIS A 737 -41.00 -14.45 11.57
CA HIS A 737 -42.46 -14.46 11.36
C HIS A 737 -43.02 -13.25 10.57
N PHE A 738 -42.16 -12.38 10.03
CA PHE A 738 -42.55 -11.22 9.20
C PHE A 738 -42.06 -11.32 7.75
N CYS A 739 -41.11 -12.22 7.45
CA CYS A 739 -40.77 -12.56 6.07
C CYS A 739 -41.88 -13.44 5.45
N LYS A 740 -42.39 -13.04 4.28
CA LYS A 740 -43.39 -13.75 3.49
C LYS A 740 -42.74 -14.63 2.42
N TYR A 741 -41.84 -14.07 1.61
CA TYR A 741 -41.06 -14.82 0.62
C TYR A 741 -39.57 -14.51 0.72
N ALA A 742 -38.75 -15.53 0.52
CA ALA A 742 -37.31 -15.38 0.41
C ALA A 742 -36.75 -16.17 -0.79
N CYS A 743 -35.66 -15.67 -1.36
CA CYS A 743 -34.83 -16.40 -2.32
C CYS A 743 -33.36 -16.02 -2.12
N SER A 744 -32.47 -16.87 -2.61
CA SER A 744 -31.03 -16.65 -2.59
C SER A 744 -30.39 -16.98 -3.93
N GLU A 745 -29.09 -16.73 -4.06
CA GLU A 745 -28.31 -17.21 -5.21
C GLU A 745 -28.37 -18.74 -5.35
N GLU A 746 -28.24 -19.45 -4.22
CA GLU A 746 -28.28 -20.91 -4.15
C GLU A 746 -29.69 -21.50 -4.33
N VAL A 747 -30.72 -20.72 -3.98
CA VAL A 747 -32.14 -21.09 -4.09
C VAL A 747 -32.91 -19.92 -4.73
N PRO A 748 -32.86 -19.77 -6.07
CA PRO A 748 -33.50 -18.66 -6.79
C PRO A 748 -35.02 -18.78 -6.86
N GLU A 749 -35.58 -19.95 -6.52
CA GLU A 749 -37.02 -20.16 -6.41
C GLU A 749 -37.58 -19.53 -5.11
N LEU A 750 -38.70 -18.82 -5.21
CA LEU A 750 -39.34 -18.13 -4.08
C LEU A 750 -39.85 -19.12 -3.02
N GLN A 751 -39.18 -19.16 -1.87
CA GLN A 751 -39.57 -19.96 -0.71
C GLN A 751 -40.54 -19.19 0.19
N ASP A 752 -41.65 -19.83 0.59
CA ASP A 752 -42.63 -19.25 1.51
C ASP A 752 -42.14 -19.34 2.96
N MET A 753 -41.87 -18.19 3.59
CA MET A 753 -41.35 -18.08 4.95
C MET A 753 -42.46 -17.98 6.01
N GLY A 754 -43.73 -18.05 5.61
CA GLY A 754 -44.89 -18.14 6.50
C GLY A 754 -45.38 -16.82 7.11
N GLY A 755 -44.71 -15.69 6.87
CA GLY A 755 -45.15 -14.36 7.31
C GLY A 755 -46.37 -13.83 6.54
N PRO A 756 -46.91 -12.66 6.95
CA PRO A 756 -48.12 -12.08 6.36
C PRO A 756 -47.84 -11.35 5.04
N THR A 757 -48.80 -11.35 4.11
CA THR A 757 -48.73 -10.55 2.88
C THR A 757 -48.88 -9.04 3.16
N GLU A 758 -49.78 -8.65 4.06
CA GLU A 758 -49.96 -7.25 4.48
C GLU A 758 -49.16 -6.99 5.76
N GLY A 759 -48.23 -6.03 5.72
CA GLY A 759 -47.33 -5.73 6.84
C GLY A 759 -46.19 -6.73 7.06
N GLY A 760 -45.96 -7.65 6.12
CA GLY A 760 -44.74 -8.46 6.03
C GLY A 760 -43.79 -7.97 4.93
N PHE A 761 -42.74 -8.75 4.71
CA PHE A 761 -41.60 -8.38 3.85
C PHE A 761 -41.19 -9.55 2.96
N SER A 762 -40.48 -9.28 1.87
CA SER A 762 -39.77 -10.30 1.10
C SER A 762 -38.28 -9.95 1.05
N VAL A 763 -37.41 -10.98 1.09
CA VAL A 763 -35.95 -10.81 1.23
C VAL A 763 -35.21 -11.60 0.15
N ALA A 764 -34.31 -10.94 -0.57
CA ALA A 764 -33.37 -11.59 -1.48
C ALA A 764 -31.95 -11.43 -0.93
N PHE A 765 -31.16 -12.51 -0.93
CA PHE A 765 -29.81 -12.50 -0.34
C PHE A 765 -28.79 -13.36 -1.11
N ASP A 766 -27.57 -12.85 -1.20
CA ASP A 766 -26.36 -13.65 -1.38
C ASP A 766 -25.94 -14.16 0.02
N PRO A 767 -25.82 -15.49 0.23
CA PRO A 767 -25.45 -16.04 1.52
C PRO A 767 -23.98 -15.78 1.90
N LEU A 768 -23.04 -15.75 0.95
CA LEU A 768 -21.60 -15.59 1.22
C LEU A 768 -20.78 -15.14 -0.02
N ASP A 769 -20.89 -13.86 -0.38
CA ASP A 769 -20.01 -13.20 -1.36
C ASP A 769 -18.54 -13.46 -1.01
N GLY A 770 -17.77 -13.87 -2.00
CA GLY A 770 -16.37 -14.24 -1.85
C GLY A 770 -16.11 -15.62 -1.24
N SER A 771 -17.08 -16.56 -1.23
CA SER A 771 -16.86 -17.91 -0.66
C SER A 771 -15.59 -18.62 -1.16
N SER A 772 -15.29 -18.46 -2.46
CA SER A 772 -14.08 -18.96 -3.12
C SER A 772 -12.74 -18.49 -2.52
N ILE A 773 -12.73 -17.45 -1.68
CA ILE A 773 -11.53 -16.94 -1.00
C ILE A 773 -11.53 -17.17 0.52
N VAL A 774 -12.51 -17.90 1.09
CA VAL A 774 -12.58 -18.22 2.53
C VAL A 774 -11.29 -18.86 3.05
N ASP A 775 -10.72 -19.83 2.33
CA ASP A 775 -9.47 -20.51 2.71
C ASP A 775 -8.24 -19.59 2.77
N THR A 776 -8.30 -18.41 2.17
CA THR A 776 -7.23 -17.40 2.23
C THR A 776 -7.35 -16.47 3.44
N ASN A 777 -8.41 -16.59 4.23
CA ASN A 777 -8.72 -15.74 5.38
C ASN A 777 -8.80 -14.23 5.03
N PHE A 778 -9.20 -13.92 3.80
CA PHE A 778 -9.69 -12.59 3.41
C PHE A 778 -11.11 -12.35 3.93
N SER A 779 -11.60 -11.11 3.79
CA SER A 779 -12.97 -10.77 4.19
C SER A 779 -13.97 -11.20 3.12
N VAL A 780 -15.04 -11.86 3.58
CA VAL A 780 -16.17 -12.38 2.79
C VAL A 780 -17.48 -11.91 3.44
N GLY A 781 -18.64 -11.99 2.78
CA GLY A 781 -19.85 -11.39 3.39
C GLY A 781 -21.21 -11.81 2.84
N THR A 782 -22.23 -11.77 3.69
CA THR A 782 -23.63 -11.96 3.28
C THR A 782 -24.20 -10.61 2.85
N ILE A 783 -24.84 -10.52 1.68
CA ILE A 783 -25.45 -9.28 1.15
C ILE A 783 -26.96 -9.50 0.98
N PHE A 784 -27.81 -8.60 1.48
CA PHE A 784 -29.26 -8.75 1.33
C PHE A 784 -30.06 -7.45 1.19
N GLY A 785 -31.20 -7.56 0.50
CA GLY A 785 -32.21 -6.51 0.36
C GLY A 785 -33.56 -6.94 0.94
N VAL A 786 -34.30 -6.00 1.51
CA VAL A 786 -35.64 -6.21 2.08
C VAL A 786 -36.66 -5.33 1.37
N TRP A 787 -37.70 -5.94 0.83
CA TRP A 787 -38.83 -5.29 0.16
C TRP A 787 -40.12 -5.47 0.97
N PRO A 788 -41.09 -4.55 0.90
CA PRO A 788 -42.38 -4.69 1.58
C PRO A 788 -43.31 -5.63 0.81
N GLY A 789 -44.11 -6.41 1.54
CA GLY A 789 -45.12 -7.31 0.98
C GLY A 789 -44.54 -8.62 0.40
N ASP A 790 -45.19 -9.11 -0.65
CA ASP A 790 -45.11 -10.50 -1.12
C ASP A 790 -44.44 -10.68 -2.49
N LYS A 791 -43.51 -9.79 -2.87
CA LYS A 791 -42.90 -9.77 -4.22
C LYS A 791 -41.41 -9.45 -4.22
N LEU A 792 -40.65 -10.30 -4.91
CA LEU A 792 -39.26 -10.05 -5.33
C LEU A 792 -39.12 -9.95 -6.87
N THR A 793 -40.20 -10.24 -7.62
CA THR A 793 -40.25 -10.10 -9.08
C THR A 793 -41.01 -8.83 -9.47
N GLY A 794 -40.49 -8.09 -10.47
CA GLY A 794 -41.10 -6.83 -10.93
C GLY A 794 -40.92 -5.62 -9.99
N VAL A 795 -40.19 -5.78 -8.89
CA VAL A 795 -39.78 -4.68 -7.98
C VAL A 795 -38.41 -4.14 -8.36
N THR A 796 -38.06 -2.93 -7.91
CA THR A 796 -36.76 -2.29 -8.16
C THR A 796 -35.99 -2.08 -6.86
N GLY A 797 -34.70 -1.73 -6.95
CA GLY A 797 -33.91 -1.29 -5.79
C GLY A 797 -34.47 -0.04 -5.10
N ARG A 798 -35.29 0.78 -5.78
CA ARG A 798 -35.96 1.94 -5.15
C ARG A 798 -37.12 1.52 -4.24
N ASP A 799 -37.59 0.28 -4.36
CA ASP A 799 -38.72 -0.25 -3.59
C ASP A 799 -38.29 -0.92 -2.29
N GLN A 800 -36.99 -1.18 -2.11
CA GLN A 800 -36.40 -1.63 -0.85
C GLN A 800 -36.79 -0.72 0.32
N VAL A 801 -37.05 -1.33 1.47
CA VAL A 801 -37.21 -0.66 2.77
C VAL A 801 -35.92 -0.71 3.59
N ALA A 802 -35.10 -1.74 3.40
CA ALA A 802 -33.77 -1.89 3.96
C ALA A 802 -32.83 -2.60 2.97
N ALA A 803 -31.54 -2.32 3.09
CA ALA A 803 -30.47 -3.08 2.42
C ALA A 803 -29.27 -3.17 3.38
N ALA A 804 -28.60 -4.31 3.43
CA ALA A 804 -27.53 -4.54 4.38
C ALA A 804 -26.48 -5.57 3.90
N MET A 805 -25.32 -5.54 4.55
CA MET A 805 -24.21 -6.46 4.35
C MET A 805 -23.61 -6.86 5.70
N GLY A 806 -23.38 -8.14 5.92
CA GLY A 806 -22.57 -8.65 7.03
C GLY A 806 -21.19 -9.01 6.54
N VAL A 807 -20.15 -8.36 7.06
CA VAL A 807 -18.75 -8.59 6.67
C VAL A 807 -18.08 -9.49 7.70
N TYR A 808 -17.50 -10.59 7.24
CA TYR A 808 -16.80 -11.59 8.03
C TYR A 808 -15.29 -11.46 7.83
N GLY A 809 -14.55 -11.15 8.89
CA GLY A 809 -13.08 -11.08 8.86
C GLY A 809 -12.49 -11.04 10.28
N PRO A 810 -11.33 -10.37 10.48
CA PRO A 810 -10.74 -10.14 11.81
C PRO A 810 -11.66 -9.37 12.79
N ARG A 811 -12.70 -8.72 12.25
CA ARG A 811 -13.90 -8.28 12.96
C ARG A 811 -15.12 -8.76 12.18
N THR A 812 -16.25 -8.93 12.87
CA THR A 812 -17.55 -9.16 12.22
C THR A 812 -18.35 -7.86 12.30
N THR A 813 -18.69 -7.24 11.17
CA THR A 813 -19.50 -6.01 11.18
C THR A 813 -20.77 -6.15 10.35
N TYR A 814 -21.81 -5.42 10.75
CA TYR A 814 -23.13 -5.44 10.12
C TYR A 814 -23.45 -4.01 9.66
N VAL A 815 -23.49 -3.83 8.34
CA VAL A 815 -23.62 -2.54 7.67
C VAL A 815 -25.04 -2.42 7.11
N LEU A 816 -25.79 -1.40 7.53
CA LEU A 816 -27.23 -1.27 7.26
C LEU A 816 -27.59 0.12 6.70
N ALA A 817 -28.49 0.14 5.71
CA ALA A 817 -29.17 1.33 5.22
C ALA A 817 -30.70 1.11 5.23
N LEU A 818 -31.47 2.19 5.49
CA LEU A 818 -32.93 2.18 5.59
C LEU A 818 -33.52 3.30 4.72
N LYS A 819 -34.64 3.03 4.04
CA LYS A 819 -35.22 3.89 2.99
C LYS A 819 -35.42 5.36 3.40
N ASP A 820 -35.85 5.58 4.64
CA ASP A 820 -36.24 6.90 5.16
C ASP A 820 -35.32 7.39 6.31
N TYR A 821 -34.18 6.72 6.55
CA TYR A 821 -33.19 7.12 7.55
C TYR A 821 -31.85 7.49 6.90
N PRO A 822 -31.26 8.67 7.18
CA PRO A 822 -30.13 9.17 6.40
C PRO A 822 -28.81 8.43 6.70
N GLY A 823 -28.18 7.93 5.63
CA GLY A 823 -26.83 7.35 5.64
C GLY A 823 -26.80 5.84 5.85
N THR A 824 -25.57 5.32 5.96
CA THR A 824 -25.27 3.90 6.20
C THR A 824 -24.62 3.78 7.57
N HIS A 825 -25.01 2.76 8.35
CA HIS A 825 -24.64 2.61 9.76
C HIS A 825 -23.99 1.24 9.96
N GLU A 826 -22.90 1.19 10.72
CA GLU A 826 -22.10 -0.03 10.96
C GLU A 826 -22.15 -0.41 12.45
N PHE A 827 -22.45 -1.68 12.73
CA PHE A 827 -22.53 -2.28 14.06
C PHE A 827 -21.50 -3.39 14.22
N LEU A 828 -21.00 -3.62 15.43
CA LEU A 828 -19.99 -4.64 15.72
C LEU A 828 -20.67 -5.88 16.30
N LEU A 829 -20.65 -7.00 15.56
CA LEU A 829 -21.19 -8.27 16.06
C LEU A 829 -20.14 -8.94 16.96
N LEU A 830 -20.32 -8.86 18.28
CA LEU A 830 -19.50 -9.55 19.26
C LEU A 830 -20.06 -10.95 19.54
N ASP A 831 -19.20 -11.88 19.97
CA ASP A 831 -19.62 -13.25 20.25
C ASP A 831 -20.61 -13.35 21.44
N GLU A 832 -20.62 -12.37 22.35
CA GLU A 832 -21.57 -12.26 23.48
C GLU A 832 -22.75 -11.28 23.25
N GLY A 833 -22.87 -10.64 22.08
CA GLY A 833 -24.00 -9.75 21.76
C GLY A 833 -23.72 -8.73 20.65
N VAL A 834 -24.74 -7.96 20.25
CA VAL A 834 -24.59 -6.86 19.28
C VAL A 834 -24.29 -5.56 20.02
N ALA A 835 -23.24 -4.84 19.60
CA ALA A 835 -22.77 -3.59 20.21
C ALA A 835 -22.52 -2.49 19.16
#